data_AF-A0A2U9PQL0-F1
#
_entry.id   AF-A0A2U9PQL0-F1
#
_cell.length_a   1.000
_cell.length_b   1.000
_cell.length_c   1.000
_cell.angle_alpha   90.00
_cell.angle_beta   90.00
_cell.angle_gamma   90.00
#
_symmetry.space_group_name_H-M   'P 1'
#
loop_
_entity.id
_entity.type
_entity.pdbx_description
1 polymer ?
#
loop_
_entity_poly.entity_id
_entity_poly.type
_entity_poly.pdbx_seq_one_letter_code
_entity_poly.pdbx_strand_id
1 'polypeptide(L)'
;MPRRSDLNHVLVIGSGPIVIGQACEFDYSGTQACRVLRSEGIQVSLVNSNPATIMTDPEYADNTYVEPITAAFVEKVIAQQAARGNKIDALLATLGGQTALNTAVALHENGVLERYGVELIGADFEAIQRGEDRQKFKDIVAKVGGESARSRVCFTMDEVRETVAELGLPVVVRPSFTMGGLGSGMAYSAEDVERMAGDGLAASPSANVLIEESIYGWKEYELELMRDGRDNVVVVCSIENFDPMGVHTGDSVTVAPAMTLTDREYQKMRDLGIAILREVGVDTGGCNIQFAVNPRDGRLIVIEMNPRVSRSSALASKATGFPIAKIAAKLAIGYTLDEILNDITKETPACFEPTLDYVVVKAPRFAFEKFPGADATLTTTMKSVGEAMSLGRNFIEALGKVMRSLETTRAGFWTAPDPDTTVEQLLTNLRTAQDGRIYDMELALRLGASVEQVSEASGVDPWFVEQIAGLVDLRAELVEAPVLDADLLRRAKYSGLSDRQISALRPELAGEAGVRALRQRLGIHPVFKTVDTCAAEFDAKTPYHYSSYELDPAAETEVAPQTEKPKVLILGSGPNRIGQGIEFDYSCVHAATTLSDAGFETVMVNCNPETVSTDYDTADRLYFEPLTFEDVLEIYHAESLSGEGGPGVVGVIVQLGGQTPLGLAKRLEDAGVPIVGTSPKAIDLAEDRGHFGEVLTAAGLPAPKYGMATSFDQARRIAADIGYPVLVRPSYVLGGRGMEIVYDEETLRGYITRATQLSPEHPVLVDRFLEDAIEIDVDALCDGTEVYIGGIMEHIEEAGIHSGDSACALPPVTLGRSDIEAVRRATEAIAHGIGVVGLLNVQYALKDDVLYVLEANPRASRTVPFVSKATAVPLAKACARVMLGATITQLRDEGLLSKTGDGAHVGRSTPVAVKEAVLPFHRFRRADGAQIDSLLGPEMKSTGEVMGIDHDFGTAFAKSQTAAYGSLPTEGTVFVSVANRDKRSLVFPVKRLADLGFRVLATEGTAEMLRRNGIPCDEVRKHYEDPSAADPRPSAVEVIKAGEVNMVINTPYGNSGPRVDGYEIRSAAVSMNIPCVTTVQGASAAVQGIEAGIRGDIGVMSLQELHSELGSRRS
;
A
#
# COMPACT_ATOMS: atom_id res chain seq x y z
N MET A 1 6.31 14.13 -34.44
CA MET A 1 5.54 13.56 -35.56
C MET A 1 4.23 13.18 -34.92
N PRO A 2 3.06 13.37 -35.55
CA PRO A 2 1.82 12.96 -34.89
C PRO A 2 1.85 11.45 -34.59
N ARG A 3 0.93 11.00 -33.73
CA ARG A 3 0.68 9.60 -33.38
C ARG A 3 1.04 8.60 -34.49
N ARG A 4 1.79 7.56 -34.14
CA ARG A 4 2.08 6.39 -34.99
C ARG A 4 0.77 5.80 -35.56
N SER A 5 0.78 5.49 -36.86
CA SER A 5 -0.38 4.94 -37.58
C SER A 5 -0.34 3.41 -37.72
N ASP A 6 0.82 2.82 -37.47
CA ASP A 6 1.05 1.37 -37.48
C ASP A 6 0.56 0.68 -36.20
N LEU A 7 0.36 1.44 -35.12
CA LEU A 7 -0.16 0.93 -33.85
C LEU A 7 -1.68 1.13 -33.78
N ASN A 8 -2.43 0.03 -33.71
CA ASN A 8 -3.88 0.01 -33.54
C ASN A 8 -4.30 -0.65 -32.24
N HIS A 9 -3.51 -1.60 -31.72
CA HIS A 9 -3.79 -2.32 -30.48
C HIS A 9 -2.54 -2.43 -29.60
N VAL A 10 -2.60 -1.87 -28.39
CA VAL A 10 -1.52 -1.91 -27.40
C VAL A 10 -1.94 -2.76 -26.20
N LEU A 11 -1.03 -3.63 -25.76
CA LEU A 11 -1.12 -4.34 -24.48
C LEU A 11 -0.34 -3.57 -23.41
N VAL A 12 -1.02 -3.19 -22.33
CA VAL A 12 -0.40 -2.59 -21.14
C VAL A 12 -0.23 -3.68 -20.06
N ILE A 13 0.92 -3.72 -19.41
CA ILE A 13 1.14 -4.60 -18.24
C ILE A 13 1.12 -3.76 -16.96
N GLY A 14 0.24 -4.11 -16.01
CA GLY A 14 0.19 -3.51 -14.68
C GLY A 14 1.25 -4.06 -13.71
N SER A 15 1.23 -3.60 -12.46
CA SER A 15 2.21 -3.99 -11.44
C SER A 15 1.85 -5.26 -10.68
N GLY A 16 0.57 -5.66 -10.68
CA GLY A 16 0.07 -6.75 -9.85
C GLY A 16 -0.29 -6.26 -8.44
N PRO A 17 -0.21 -7.12 -7.42
CA PRO A 17 -0.58 -6.76 -6.05
C PRO A 17 0.34 -5.69 -5.46
N ILE A 18 -0.22 -4.92 -4.52
CA ILE A 18 0.54 -3.94 -3.73
C ILE A 18 1.51 -4.66 -2.78
N VAL A 19 2.79 -4.31 -2.87
CA VAL A 19 3.86 -4.81 -2.00
C VAL A 19 4.76 -3.65 -1.56
N ILE A 20 5.46 -3.80 -0.43
CA ILE A 20 6.50 -2.84 -0.03
C ILE A 20 7.53 -2.70 -1.15
N GLY A 21 7.68 -1.47 -1.65
CA GLY A 21 8.55 -1.13 -2.78
C GLY A 21 7.81 -0.92 -4.11
N GLN A 22 6.60 -1.47 -4.27
CA GLN A 22 5.81 -1.37 -5.50
C GLN A 22 4.32 -1.27 -5.15
N ALA A 23 3.81 -0.04 -5.07
CA ALA A 23 2.49 0.24 -4.49
C ALA A 23 1.54 0.92 -5.50
N CYS A 24 0.76 1.90 -5.02
CA CYS A 24 -0.36 2.49 -5.74
C CYS A 24 0.07 3.34 -6.95
N GLU A 25 1.33 3.79 -6.98
CA GLU A 25 1.90 4.65 -8.02
C GLU A 25 1.73 4.08 -9.45
N PHE A 26 1.62 2.76 -9.55
CA PHE A 26 1.44 2.05 -10.82
C PHE A 26 -0.02 1.88 -11.24
N ASP A 27 -0.99 1.92 -10.30
CA ASP A 27 -2.40 2.08 -10.68
C ASP A 27 -2.65 3.47 -11.22
N TYR A 28 -2.10 4.50 -10.56
CA TYR A 28 -2.10 5.87 -11.07
C TYR A 28 -1.50 5.95 -12.48
N SER A 29 -0.27 5.46 -12.64
CA SER A 29 0.43 5.52 -13.93
C SER A 29 -0.27 4.70 -15.01
N GLY A 30 -0.72 3.48 -14.68
CA GLY A 30 -1.43 2.59 -15.60
C GLY A 30 -2.78 3.16 -16.04
N THR A 31 -3.54 3.75 -15.11
CA THR A 31 -4.81 4.41 -15.39
C THR A 31 -4.62 5.57 -16.38
N GLN A 32 -3.62 6.44 -16.15
CA GLN A 32 -3.31 7.53 -17.08
C GLN A 32 -2.98 7.00 -18.49
N ALA A 33 -2.17 5.94 -18.57
CA ALA A 33 -1.80 5.32 -19.85
C ALA A 33 -3.00 4.81 -20.63
N CYS A 34 -3.86 4.02 -19.97
CA CYS A 34 -5.05 3.43 -20.58
C CYS A 34 -5.99 4.52 -21.11
N ARG A 35 -6.22 5.60 -20.34
CA ARG A 35 -7.03 6.75 -20.76
C ARG A 35 -6.46 7.44 -22.00
N VAL A 36 -5.15 7.68 -22.02
CA VAL A 36 -4.46 8.34 -23.14
C VAL A 36 -4.58 7.51 -24.41
N LEU A 37 -4.19 6.24 -24.35
CA LEU A 37 -4.17 5.36 -25.53
C LEU A 37 -5.58 5.25 -26.14
N ARG A 38 -6.61 5.11 -25.30
CA ARG A 38 -8.01 5.09 -25.79
C ARG A 38 -8.45 6.43 -26.36
N SER A 39 -8.08 7.56 -25.75
CA SER A 39 -8.41 8.88 -26.29
C SER A 39 -7.78 9.15 -27.66
N GLU A 40 -6.66 8.49 -27.94
CA GLU A 40 -5.97 8.50 -29.23
C GLU A 40 -6.56 7.51 -30.24
N GLY A 41 -7.64 6.79 -29.90
CA GLY A 41 -8.29 5.81 -30.76
C GLY A 41 -7.50 4.51 -30.94
N ILE A 42 -6.60 4.20 -30.00
CA ILE A 42 -5.87 2.93 -29.95
C ILE A 42 -6.66 1.98 -29.06
N GLN A 43 -6.86 0.75 -29.53
CA GLN A 43 -7.45 -0.31 -28.73
C GLN A 43 -6.47 -0.73 -27.63
N VAL A 44 -6.97 -0.91 -26.41
CA VAL A 44 -6.14 -1.26 -25.24
C VAL A 44 -6.56 -2.60 -24.68
N SER A 45 -5.60 -3.52 -24.58
CA SER A 45 -5.69 -4.66 -23.67
C SER A 45 -4.84 -4.38 -22.43
N LEU A 46 -5.31 -4.79 -21.26
CA LEU A 46 -4.59 -4.62 -19.99
C LEU A 46 -4.50 -5.96 -19.26
N VAL A 47 -3.32 -6.27 -18.70
CA VAL A 47 -3.17 -7.38 -17.74
C VAL A 47 -2.72 -6.85 -16.39
N ASN A 48 -3.52 -7.05 -15.36
CA ASN A 48 -3.16 -6.75 -13.97
C ASN A 48 -3.96 -7.63 -13.00
N SER A 49 -3.29 -8.38 -12.14
CA SER A 49 -3.94 -9.32 -11.21
C SER A 49 -4.61 -8.66 -10.01
N ASN A 50 -4.37 -7.37 -9.75
CA ASN A 50 -4.94 -6.65 -8.61
C ASN A 50 -6.37 -6.16 -8.93
N PRO A 51 -7.41 -6.64 -8.22
CA PRO A 51 -8.80 -6.23 -8.46
C PRO A 51 -9.12 -4.84 -7.89
N ALA A 52 -8.30 -4.32 -6.99
CA ALA A 52 -8.56 -3.06 -6.29
C ALA A 52 -8.13 -1.81 -7.05
N THR A 53 -7.55 -1.97 -8.25
CA THR A 53 -7.08 -0.85 -9.06
C THR A 53 -8.18 -0.22 -9.91
N ILE A 54 -8.06 1.07 -10.20
CA ILE A 54 -8.91 1.79 -11.17
C ILE A 54 -8.58 1.37 -12.60
N MET A 55 -7.30 1.10 -12.91
CA MET A 55 -6.92 0.68 -14.27
C MET A 55 -7.61 -0.62 -14.71
N THR A 56 -8.00 -1.49 -13.77
CA THR A 56 -8.74 -2.74 -14.06
C THR A 56 -10.26 -2.56 -14.13
N ASP A 57 -10.78 -1.35 -14.03
CA ASP A 57 -12.18 -1.12 -14.31
C ASP A 57 -12.48 -1.36 -15.80
N PRO A 58 -13.60 -2.03 -16.15
CA PRO A 58 -13.91 -2.40 -17.52
C PRO A 58 -13.98 -1.23 -18.51
N GLU A 59 -14.24 -0.02 -18.04
CA GLU A 59 -14.32 1.17 -18.87
C GLU A 59 -12.95 1.79 -19.23
N TYR A 60 -11.83 1.37 -18.63
CA TYR A 60 -10.51 1.97 -18.91
C TYR A 60 -9.70 1.27 -19.99
N ALA A 61 -9.99 0.00 -20.27
CA ALA A 61 -9.41 -0.76 -21.38
C ALA A 61 -10.51 -1.48 -22.17
N ASP A 62 -10.24 -1.84 -23.42
CA ASP A 62 -11.21 -2.56 -24.25
C ASP A 62 -11.24 -4.06 -23.90
N ASN A 63 -10.11 -4.61 -23.45
CA ASN A 63 -10.02 -5.95 -22.86
C ASN A 63 -9.17 -5.93 -21.58
N THR A 64 -9.81 -6.10 -20.42
CA THR A 64 -9.16 -6.06 -19.12
C THR A 64 -9.02 -7.48 -18.56
N TYR A 65 -7.80 -7.94 -18.34
CA TYR A 65 -7.49 -9.25 -17.79
C TYR A 65 -7.02 -9.14 -16.35
N VAL A 66 -7.85 -9.62 -15.42
CA VAL A 66 -7.45 -9.81 -14.03
C VAL A 66 -6.87 -11.21 -13.89
N GLU A 67 -5.63 -11.34 -14.37
CA GLU A 67 -4.91 -12.61 -14.53
C GLU A 67 -3.48 -12.49 -14.02
N PRO A 68 -2.80 -13.60 -13.65
CA PRO A 68 -1.41 -13.58 -13.19
C PRO A 68 -0.45 -12.93 -14.17
N ILE A 69 0.43 -12.05 -13.66
CA ILE A 69 1.41 -11.31 -14.48
C ILE A 69 2.69 -12.15 -14.63
N THR A 70 2.58 -13.19 -15.47
CA THR A 70 3.71 -14.06 -15.84
C THR A 70 3.80 -14.17 -17.36
N ALA A 71 4.98 -14.44 -17.90
CA ALA A 71 5.16 -14.60 -19.35
C ALA A 71 4.19 -15.65 -19.94
N ALA A 72 3.92 -16.74 -19.23
CA ALA A 72 3.01 -17.79 -19.67
C ALA A 72 1.55 -17.31 -19.78
N PHE A 73 1.07 -16.52 -18.81
CA PHE A 73 -0.29 -15.99 -18.85
C PHE A 73 -0.43 -14.83 -19.84
N VAL A 74 0.57 -13.95 -19.92
CA VAL A 74 0.57 -12.85 -20.89
C VAL A 74 0.66 -13.39 -22.32
N GLU A 75 1.41 -14.46 -22.58
CA GLU A 75 1.39 -15.15 -23.87
C GLU A 75 -0.01 -15.67 -24.21
N LYS A 76 -0.75 -16.25 -23.24
CA LYS A 76 -2.14 -16.69 -23.48
C LYS A 76 -3.05 -15.53 -23.88
N VAL A 77 -2.88 -14.35 -23.29
CA VAL A 77 -3.62 -13.13 -23.67
C VAL A 77 -3.29 -12.71 -25.10
N ILE A 78 -1.99 -12.64 -25.44
CA ILE A 78 -1.54 -12.31 -26.81
C ILE A 78 -2.10 -13.32 -27.82
N ALA A 79 -2.01 -14.61 -27.53
CA ALA A 79 -2.51 -15.68 -28.38
C ALA A 79 -4.03 -15.63 -28.55
N GLN A 80 -4.79 -15.38 -27.47
CA GLN A 80 -6.24 -15.27 -27.50
C GLN A 80 -6.70 -14.09 -28.37
N GLN A 81 -6.09 -12.91 -28.20
CA GLN A 81 -6.40 -11.72 -28.99
C GLN A 81 -6.07 -11.92 -30.47
N ALA A 82 -4.91 -12.53 -30.78
CA ALA A 82 -4.55 -12.91 -32.15
C ALA A 82 -5.54 -13.91 -32.77
N ALA A 83 -5.96 -14.94 -32.03
CA ALA A 83 -6.92 -15.94 -32.49
C ALA A 83 -8.32 -15.34 -32.78
N ARG A 84 -8.69 -14.25 -32.11
CA ARG A 84 -9.93 -13.50 -32.34
C ARG A 84 -9.83 -12.49 -33.49
N GLY A 85 -8.69 -12.43 -34.19
CA GLY A 85 -8.45 -11.47 -35.25
C GLY A 85 -8.14 -10.05 -34.76
N ASN A 86 -7.89 -9.90 -33.46
CA ASN A 86 -7.57 -8.63 -32.82
C ASN A 86 -6.11 -8.61 -32.34
N LYS A 87 -5.18 -8.78 -33.27
CA LYS A 87 -3.76 -8.91 -32.99
C LYS A 87 -3.26 -7.68 -32.18
N ILE A 88 -2.46 -7.93 -31.15
CA ILE A 88 -1.73 -6.89 -30.42
C ILE A 88 -0.52 -6.47 -31.27
N ASP A 89 -0.36 -5.17 -31.49
CA ASP A 89 0.74 -4.58 -32.26
C ASP A 89 1.94 -4.27 -31.37
N ALA A 90 1.69 -3.77 -30.16
CA ALA A 90 2.75 -3.37 -29.24
C ALA A 90 2.45 -3.67 -27.76
N LEU A 91 3.51 -3.76 -26.96
CA LEU A 91 3.54 -3.98 -25.53
C LEU A 91 4.13 -2.74 -24.83
N LEU A 92 3.43 -2.22 -23.82
CA LEU A 92 3.91 -1.13 -22.96
C LEU A 92 4.11 -1.65 -21.54
N ALA A 93 5.37 -1.79 -21.14
CA ALA A 93 5.78 -2.38 -19.85
C ALA A 93 6.46 -1.39 -18.88
N THR A 94 6.66 -0.14 -19.30
CA THR A 94 7.36 0.90 -18.51
C THR A 94 6.48 1.56 -17.45
N LEU A 95 5.24 1.10 -17.26
CA LEU A 95 4.23 1.69 -16.38
C LEU A 95 3.74 0.77 -15.26
N GLY A 96 4.24 -0.47 -15.20
CA GLY A 96 3.83 -1.49 -14.22
C GLY A 96 4.96 -1.95 -13.30
N GLY A 97 5.91 -1.05 -12.99
CA GLY A 97 7.02 -1.33 -12.08
C GLY A 97 7.93 -2.46 -12.53
N GLN A 98 8.56 -3.14 -11.57
CA GLN A 98 9.50 -4.22 -11.86
C GLN A 98 8.80 -5.47 -12.40
N THR A 99 7.59 -5.76 -11.92
CA THR A 99 6.79 -6.90 -12.40
C THR A 99 6.58 -6.85 -13.91
N ALA A 100 6.21 -5.67 -14.44
CA ALA A 100 5.98 -5.49 -15.87
C ALA A 100 7.27 -5.62 -16.70
N LEU A 101 8.37 -5.00 -16.26
CA LEU A 101 9.66 -5.11 -16.93
C LEU A 101 10.17 -6.56 -16.97
N ASN A 102 10.16 -7.26 -15.84
CA ASN A 102 10.58 -8.66 -15.76
C ASN A 102 9.74 -9.56 -16.66
N THR A 103 8.42 -9.29 -16.74
CA THR A 103 7.52 -10.04 -17.61
C THR A 103 7.82 -9.77 -19.09
N ALA A 104 8.07 -8.50 -19.47
CA ALA A 104 8.43 -8.13 -20.83
C ALA A 104 9.78 -8.76 -21.27
N VAL A 105 10.78 -8.75 -20.39
CA VAL A 105 12.07 -9.42 -20.60
C VAL A 105 11.86 -10.91 -20.80
N ALA A 106 11.12 -11.58 -19.93
CA ALA A 106 10.84 -13.02 -20.07
C ALA A 106 10.05 -13.35 -21.35
N LEU A 107 9.11 -12.50 -21.78
CA LEU A 107 8.40 -12.67 -23.06
C LEU A 107 9.35 -12.54 -24.26
N HIS A 108 10.30 -11.61 -24.20
CA HIS A 108 11.32 -11.42 -25.23
C HIS A 108 12.26 -12.64 -25.31
N GLU A 109 12.83 -13.06 -24.18
CA GLU A 109 13.76 -14.19 -24.10
C GLU A 109 13.12 -15.52 -24.51
N ASN A 110 11.83 -15.71 -24.21
CA ASN A 110 11.06 -16.88 -24.66
C ASN A 110 10.66 -16.82 -26.15
N GLY A 111 11.02 -15.75 -26.86
CA GLY A 111 10.71 -15.53 -28.28
C GLY A 111 9.22 -15.28 -28.55
N VAL A 112 8.43 -14.92 -27.53
CA VAL A 112 6.98 -14.70 -27.66
C VAL A 112 6.70 -13.43 -28.47
N LEU A 113 7.39 -12.34 -28.15
CA LEU A 113 7.21 -11.05 -28.83
C LEU A 113 7.51 -11.17 -30.34
N GLU A 114 8.58 -11.88 -30.71
CA GLU A 114 8.91 -12.14 -32.11
C GLU A 114 7.87 -13.06 -32.79
N ARG A 115 7.48 -14.16 -32.13
CA ARG A 115 6.52 -15.14 -32.65
C ARG A 115 5.17 -14.52 -33.02
N TYR A 116 4.69 -13.59 -32.20
CA TYR A 116 3.43 -12.88 -32.46
C TYR A 116 3.66 -11.52 -33.14
N GLY A 117 4.90 -11.10 -33.39
CA GLY A 117 5.22 -9.80 -33.96
C GLY A 117 4.62 -8.65 -33.17
N VAL A 118 4.90 -8.62 -31.86
CA VAL A 118 4.53 -7.57 -30.90
C VAL A 118 5.77 -6.72 -30.62
N GLU A 119 5.68 -5.42 -30.86
CA GLU A 119 6.77 -4.47 -30.59
C GLU A 119 6.79 -4.04 -29.12
N LEU A 120 7.96 -3.91 -28.51
CA LEU A 120 8.07 -3.31 -27.17
C LEU A 120 8.27 -1.79 -27.32
N ILE A 121 7.33 -1.00 -26.80
CA ILE A 121 7.33 0.47 -26.92
C ILE A 121 7.59 1.17 -25.58
N GLY A 122 8.03 2.43 -25.63
CA GLY A 122 8.42 3.25 -24.48
C GLY A 122 9.87 3.03 -24.06
N ALA A 123 10.27 1.78 -23.86
CA ALA A 123 11.67 1.37 -23.71
C ALA A 123 11.91 0.01 -24.37
N ASP A 124 12.90 -0.08 -25.25
CA ASP A 124 13.26 -1.35 -25.89
C ASP A 124 13.99 -2.30 -24.91
N PHE A 125 14.12 -3.57 -25.31
CA PHE A 125 14.77 -4.60 -24.49
C PHE A 125 16.20 -4.22 -24.11
N GLU A 126 16.96 -3.65 -25.04
CA GLU A 126 18.36 -3.29 -24.81
C GLU A 126 18.49 -2.10 -23.84
N ALA A 127 17.57 -1.13 -23.89
CA ALA A 127 17.51 0.00 -22.98
C ALA A 127 17.14 -0.45 -21.57
N ILE A 128 16.15 -1.36 -21.44
CA ILE A 128 15.81 -1.98 -20.14
C ILE A 128 17.04 -2.71 -19.59
N GLN A 129 17.70 -3.54 -20.40
CA GLN A 129 18.91 -4.26 -19.98
C GLN A 129 20.06 -3.33 -19.61
N ARG A 130 20.27 -2.23 -20.33
CA ARG A 130 21.31 -1.24 -20.03
C ARG A 130 21.02 -0.44 -18.75
N GLY A 131 19.75 -0.21 -18.42
CA GLY A 131 19.34 0.47 -17.19
C GLY A 131 19.36 -0.43 -15.95
N GLU A 132 18.91 -1.69 -16.09
CA GLU A 132 18.73 -2.62 -14.96
C GLU A 132 20.02 -3.43 -14.64
N ASP A 133 20.86 -3.73 -15.64
CA ASP A 133 22.14 -4.40 -15.40
C ASP A 133 23.16 -3.40 -14.84
N ARG A 134 23.51 -3.61 -13.56
CA ARG A 134 24.40 -2.71 -12.82
C ARG A 134 25.78 -2.53 -13.45
N GLN A 135 26.34 -3.57 -14.07
CA GLN A 135 27.67 -3.47 -14.69
C GLN A 135 27.58 -2.69 -16.00
N LYS A 136 26.58 -2.99 -16.85
CA LYS A 136 26.35 -2.23 -18.09
C LYS A 136 26.09 -0.76 -17.77
N PHE A 137 25.29 -0.47 -16.74
CA PHE A 137 25.01 0.89 -16.31
C PHE A 137 26.28 1.62 -15.82
N LYS A 138 27.12 0.97 -15.01
CA LYS A 138 28.40 1.54 -14.55
C LYS A 138 29.33 1.87 -15.72
N ASP A 139 29.40 0.99 -16.73
CA ASP A 139 30.20 1.22 -17.93
C ASP A 139 29.66 2.41 -18.74
N ILE A 140 28.34 2.57 -18.80
CA ILE A 140 27.66 3.72 -19.42
C ILE A 140 27.98 5.02 -18.69
N VAL A 141 27.87 5.04 -17.35
CA VAL A 141 28.22 6.20 -16.52
C VAL A 141 29.66 6.62 -16.76
N ALA A 142 30.60 5.66 -16.75
CA ALA A 142 32.00 5.93 -17.04
C ALA A 142 32.22 6.46 -18.47
N LYS A 143 31.51 5.91 -19.46
CA LYS A 143 31.60 6.32 -20.87
C LYS A 143 31.16 7.77 -21.08
N VAL A 144 30.12 8.22 -20.38
CA VAL A 144 29.62 9.61 -20.47
C VAL A 144 30.37 10.60 -19.56
N GLY A 145 31.40 10.13 -18.85
CA GLY A 145 32.23 10.96 -17.98
C GLY A 145 31.68 11.18 -16.57
N GLY A 146 30.68 10.38 -16.16
CA GLY A 146 30.22 10.31 -14.79
C GLY A 146 31.07 9.34 -13.94
N GLU A 147 30.84 9.37 -12.63
CA GLU A 147 31.47 8.46 -11.68
C GLU A 147 30.39 7.61 -10.99
N SER A 148 30.67 6.32 -10.78
CA SER A 148 29.94 5.47 -9.84
C SER A 148 30.83 5.19 -8.63
N ALA A 149 30.24 4.72 -7.53
CA ALA A 149 31.02 4.29 -6.37
C ALA A 149 32.07 3.24 -6.78
N ARG A 150 33.30 3.41 -6.27
CA ARG A 150 34.39 2.46 -6.49
C ARG A 150 33.99 1.10 -5.94
N SER A 151 34.04 0.07 -6.78
CA SER A 151 33.61 -1.28 -6.40
C SER A 151 34.28 -2.36 -7.24
N ARG A 152 34.42 -3.56 -6.66
CA ARG A 152 35.00 -4.74 -7.28
C ARG A 152 34.20 -6.00 -6.92
N VAL A 153 33.87 -6.81 -7.93
CA VAL A 153 33.30 -8.15 -7.72
C VAL A 153 34.41 -9.09 -7.26
N CYS A 154 34.17 -9.74 -6.14
CA CYS A 154 35.09 -10.65 -5.47
C CYS A 154 34.47 -12.06 -5.41
N PHE A 155 35.23 -13.07 -5.81
CA PHE A 155 34.84 -14.49 -5.83
C PHE A 155 35.43 -15.28 -4.66
N THR A 156 36.35 -14.67 -3.90
CA THR A 156 37.00 -15.29 -2.74
C THR A 156 37.17 -14.27 -1.62
N MET A 157 37.30 -14.74 -0.37
CA MET A 157 37.55 -13.86 0.77
C MET A 157 38.90 -13.14 0.69
N ASP A 158 39.89 -13.67 -0.03
CA ASP A 158 41.16 -12.97 -0.24
C ASP A 158 40.99 -11.75 -1.17
N GLU A 159 40.20 -11.88 -2.24
CA GLU A 159 39.83 -10.74 -3.11
C GLU A 159 39.01 -9.70 -2.35
N VAL A 160 38.12 -10.13 -1.45
CA VAL A 160 37.37 -9.23 -0.57
C VAL A 160 38.32 -8.43 0.32
N ARG A 161 39.26 -9.09 1.02
CA ARG A 161 40.23 -8.42 1.90
C ARG A 161 41.12 -7.44 1.15
N GLU A 162 41.59 -7.80 -0.04
CA GLU A 162 42.37 -6.92 -0.91
C GLU A 162 41.56 -5.67 -1.28
N THR A 163 40.32 -5.86 -1.70
CA THR A 163 39.42 -4.76 -2.08
C THR A 163 39.11 -3.84 -0.89
N VAL A 164 38.83 -4.40 0.28
CA VAL A 164 38.59 -3.59 1.50
C VAL A 164 39.83 -2.79 1.90
N ALA A 165 41.04 -3.34 1.72
CA ALA A 165 42.28 -2.61 1.98
C ALA A 165 42.48 -1.44 1.01
N GLU A 166 41.97 -1.54 -0.22
CA GLU A 166 41.98 -0.45 -1.21
C GLU A 166 40.91 0.63 -0.93
N LEU A 167 39.68 0.21 -0.61
CA LEU A 167 38.54 1.11 -0.46
C LEU A 167 38.48 1.78 0.92
N GLY A 168 38.91 1.07 1.97
CA GLY A 168 38.79 1.50 3.36
C GLY A 168 37.41 1.24 3.97
N LEU A 169 37.35 0.98 5.28
CA LEU A 169 36.10 0.78 6.00
C LEU A 169 35.41 2.12 6.35
N PRO A 170 34.07 2.15 6.46
CA PRO A 170 33.17 1.03 6.16
C PRO A 170 33.04 0.76 4.65
N VAL A 171 32.71 -0.48 4.28
CA VAL A 171 32.40 -0.86 2.89
C VAL A 171 31.00 -1.45 2.80
N VAL A 172 30.38 -1.33 1.63
CA VAL A 172 29.15 -2.02 1.31
C VAL A 172 29.49 -3.41 0.75
N VAL A 173 28.91 -4.46 1.32
CA VAL A 173 29.00 -5.84 0.84
C VAL A 173 27.67 -6.22 0.18
N ARG A 174 27.68 -6.67 -1.07
CA ARG A 174 26.47 -7.08 -1.80
C ARG A 174 26.68 -8.41 -2.53
N PRO A 175 26.06 -9.51 -2.09
CA PRO A 175 26.10 -10.78 -2.81
C PRO A 175 25.38 -10.66 -4.16
N SER A 176 25.93 -11.26 -5.21
CA SER A 176 25.28 -11.24 -6.52
C SER A 176 24.17 -12.27 -6.63
N PHE A 177 23.14 -11.93 -7.41
CA PHE A 177 21.97 -12.77 -7.69
C PHE A 177 21.19 -13.22 -6.44
N THR A 178 21.31 -12.49 -5.33
CA THR A 178 20.44 -12.66 -4.17
C THR A 178 19.28 -11.67 -4.22
N MET A 179 18.07 -12.14 -3.93
CA MET A 179 16.86 -11.32 -3.96
C MET A 179 16.69 -10.51 -2.67
N GLY A 180 16.09 -9.32 -2.75
CA GLY A 180 15.68 -8.53 -1.58
C GLY A 180 16.83 -8.05 -0.68
N GLY A 181 18.05 -7.94 -1.21
CA GLY A 181 19.24 -7.57 -0.43
C GLY A 181 19.70 -8.66 0.54
N LEU A 182 19.30 -9.93 0.33
CA LEU A 182 19.75 -11.05 1.16
C LEU A 182 21.28 -11.14 1.18
N GLY A 183 21.86 -10.98 2.38
CA GLY A 183 23.30 -10.96 2.62
C GLY A 183 24.00 -9.64 2.25
N SER A 184 23.26 -8.63 1.78
CA SER A 184 23.80 -7.29 1.57
C SER A 184 23.82 -6.48 2.87
N GLY A 185 24.82 -5.62 3.05
CA GLY A 185 24.82 -4.63 4.13
C GLY A 185 26.15 -3.91 4.28
N MET A 186 26.24 -3.09 5.32
CA MET A 186 27.42 -2.27 5.61
C MET A 186 28.35 -3.00 6.59
N ALA A 187 29.61 -3.20 6.19
CA ALA A 187 30.64 -3.75 7.06
C ALA A 187 31.47 -2.60 7.66
N TYR A 188 31.39 -2.44 8.98
CA TYR A 188 32.10 -1.38 9.71
C TYR A 188 33.44 -1.84 10.28
N SER A 189 33.62 -3.16 10.40
CA SER A 189 34.80 -3.80 10.94
C SER A 189 35.29 -4.93 10.03
N ALA A 190 36.54 -5.37 10.23
CA ALA A 190 37.04 -6.56 9.55
C ALA A 190 36.22 -7.82 9.90
N GLU A 191 35.69 -7.89 11.12
CA GLU A 191 34.82 -9.00 11.55
C GLU A 191 33.47 -8.99 10.80
N ASP A 192 32.90 -7.81 10.57
CA ASP A 192 31.71 -7.67 9.72
C ASP A 192 32.00 -8.10 8.29
N VAL A 193 33.15 -7.73 7.73
CA VAL A 193 33.55 -8.14 6.38
C VAL A 193 33.63 -9.67 6.29
N GLU A 194 34.30 -10.32 7.25
CA GLU A 194 34.45 -11.78 7.24
C GLU A 194 33.10 -12.49 7.30
N ARG A 195 32.21 -12.04 8.20
CA ARG A 195 30.88 -12.62 8.34
C ARG A 195 30.03 -12.36 7.09
N MET A 196 29.85 -11.10 6.71
CA MET A 196 28.91 -10.70 5.66
C MET A 196 29.35 -11.17 4.28
N ALA A 197 30.63 -11.01 3.93
CA ALA A 197 31.12 -11.46 2.65
C ALA A 197 31.27 -12.98 2.59
N GLY A 198 31.63 -13.63 3.71
CA GLY A 198 31.68 -15.09 3.81
C GLY A 198 30.30 -15.73 3.60
N ASP A 199 29.29 -15.24 4.35
CA ASP A 199 27.90 -15.64 4.20
C ASP A 199 27.39 -15.33 2.78
N GLY A 200 27.74 -14.16 2.25
CA GLY A 200 27.40 -13.73 0.90
C GLY A 200 27.96 -14.63 -0.20
N LEU A 201 29.22 -15.03 -0.11
CA LEU A 201 29.86 -15.96 -1.04
C LEU A 201 29.23 -17.35 -0.97
N ALA A 202 28.88 -17.82 0.23
CA ALA A 202 28.21 -19.11 0.42
C ALA A 202 26.76 -19.11 -0.08
N ALA A 203 26.06 -17.98 0.06
CA ALA A 203 24.66 -17.82 -0.35
C ALA A 203 24.49 -17.47 -1.83
N SER A 204 25.48 -16.84 -2.48
CA SER A 204 25.39 -16.44 -3.88
C SER A 204 25.38 -17.68 -4.80
N PRO A 205 24.38 -17.84 -5.69
CA PRO A 205 24.36 -18.91 -6.70
C PRO A 205 25.57 -18.89 -7.63
N SER A 206 26.13 -17.70 -7.85
CA SER A 206 27.35 -17.46 -8.65
C SER A 206 28.63 -17.37 -7.81
N ALA A 207 28.53 -17.65 -6.50
CA ALA A 207 29.61 -17.62 -5.52
C ALA A 207 30.47 -16.33 -5.58
N ASN A 208 29.83 -15.16 -5.63
CA ASN A 208 30.55 -13.88 -5.64
C ASN A 208 29.80 -12.77 -4.88
N VAL A 209 30.57 -11.78 -4.42
CA VAL A 209 30.11 -10.59 -3.70
C VAL A 209 30.75 -9.33 -4.30
N LEU A 210 29.98 -8.27 -4.46
CA LEU A 210 30.46 -6.94 -4.80
C LEU A 210 30.85 -6.20 -3.51
N ILE A 211 32.09 -5.71 -3.45
CA ILE A 211 32.57 -4.84 -2.38
C ILE A 211 32.68 -3.42 -2.94
N GLU A 212 32.10 -2.45 -2.25
CA GLU A 212 31.95 -1.07 -2.72
C GLU A 212 32.30 -0.05 -1.63
N GLU A 213 32.87 1.10 -2.06
CA GLU A 213 33.20 2.18 -1.15
C GLU A 213 31.93 2.73 -0.48
N SER A 214 32.02 3.08 0.80
CA SER A 214 30.89 3.69 1.47
C SER A 214 30.75 5.17 1.09
N ILE A 215 29.59 5.50 0.56
CA ILE A 215 29.08 6.87 0.40
C ILE A 215 28.02 7.19 1.46
N TYR A 216 28.00 6.44 2.56
CA TYR A 216 27.06 6.64 3.66
C TYR A 216 27.20 8.06 4.24
N GLY A 217 26.06 8.72 4.48
CA GLY A 217 26.01 10.09 4.98
C GLY A 217 26.22 11.16 3.93
N TRP A 218 26.39 10.82 2.64
CA TRP A 218 26.38 11.81 1.56
C TRP A 218 24.95 12.30 1.30
N LYS A 219 24.82 13.46 0.66
CA LYS A 219 23.50 13.95 0.20
C LYS A 219 23.00 13.05 -0.92
N GLU A 220 21.70 12.78 -0.96
CA GLU A 220 21.06 11.96 -1.99
C GLU A 220 20.05 12.79 -2.78
N TYR A 221 20.10 12.69 -4.10
CA TYR A 221 19.28 13.46 -5.04
C TYR A 221 18.66 12.54 -6.09
N GLU A 222 17.50 12.93 -6.59
CA GLU A 222 16.84 12.26 -7.70
C GLU A 222 16.46 13.28 -8.78
N LEU A 223 16.60 12.89 -10.05
CA LEU A 223 16.12 13.64 -11.19
C LEU A 223 15.10 12.81 -11.97
N GLU A 224 13.90 13.38 -12.14
CA GLU A 224 12.90 12.87 -13.06
C GLU A 224 13.11 13.53 -14.43
N LEU A 225 13.41 12.71 -15.43
CA LEU A 225 13.73 13.15 -16.79
C LEU A 225 12.74 12.55 -17.77
N MET A 226 12.45 13.27 -18.85
CA MET A 226 11.71 12.74 -20.00
C MET A 226 12.42 13.03 -21.30
N ARG A 227 12.34 12.08 -22.24
CA ARG A 227 12.94 12.19 -23.57
C ARG A 227 11.99 11.68 -24.66
N ASP A 228 12.00 12.37 -25.79
CA ASP A 228 11.23 11.99 -26.98
C ASP A 228 12.11 11.58 -28.17
N GLY A 229 11.46 11.06 -29.22
CA GLY A 229 12.12 10.57 -30.42
C GLY A 229 12.81 11.64 -31.29
N ARG A 230 12.68 12.93 -30.94
CA ARG A 230 13.46 14.04 -31.54
C ARG A 230 14.66 14.44 -30.70
N ASP A 231 14.95 13.70 -29.63
CA ASP A 231 16.00 13.99 -28.65
C ASP A 231 15.76 15.28 -27.86
N ASN A 232 14.51 15.75 -27.77
CA ASN A 232 14.15 16.73 -26.75
C ASN A 232 14.24 16.04 -25.38
N VAL A 233 14.83 16.72 -24.40
CA VAL A 233 14.95 16.23 -23.03
C VAL A 233 14.56 17.33 -22.06
N VAL A 234 13.73 17.00 -21.07
CA VAL A 234 13.31 17.91 -20.01
C VAL A 234 13.57 17.28 -18.64
N VAL A 235 14.01 18.10 -17.68
CA VAL A 235 13.98 17.76 -16.26
C VAL A 235 12.61 18.15 -15.71
N VAL A 236 11.81 17.17 -15.33
CA VAL A 236 10.47 17.42 -14.79
C VAL A 236 10.55 17.85 -13.33
N CYS A 237 11.39 17.18 -12.54
CA CYS A 237 11.52 17.46 -11.12
C CYS A 237 12.91 17.08 -10.61
N SER A 238 13.39 17.83 -9.62
CA SER A 238 14.55 17.47 -8.80
C SER A 238 14.12 17.27 -7.36
N ILE A 239 14.53 16.15 -6.78
CA ILE A 239 14.20 15.78 -5.41
C ILE A 239 15.50 15.74 -4.60
N GLU A 240 15.48 16.33 -3.42
CA GLU A 240 16.55 16.21 -2.42
C GLU A 240 16.04 15.38 -1.24
N ASN A 241 16.82 14.39 -0.83
CA ASN A 241 16.49 13.57 0.33
C ASN A 241 16.93 14.31 1.61
N PHE A 242 16.02 14.41 2.58
CA PHE A 242 16.31 14.94 3.91
C PHE A 242 17.21 13.95 4.68
N ASP A 243 16.86 12.67 4.62
CA ASP A 243 17.70 11.60 5.16
C ASP A 243 18.88 11.35 4.18
N PRO A 244 20.14 11.30 4.65
CA PRO A 244 21.28 11.11 3.76
C PRO A 244 21.41 9.67 3.26
N MET A 245 22.28 9.46 2.27
CA MET A 245 22.65 8.15 1.72
C MET A 245 22.85 7.11 2.82
N GLY A 246 22.13 6.00 2.72
CA GLY A 246 22.09 4.93 3.73
C GLY A 246 20.66 4.58 4.17
N VAL A 247 19.73 5.51 3.97
CA VAL A 247 18.28 5.27 4.00
C VAL A 247 17.77 5.25 2.56
N HIS A 248 17.01 4.24 2.18
CA HIS A 248 16.43 4.15 0.84
C HIS A 248 15.48 5.33 0.59
N THR A 249 15.50 5.94 -0.60
CA THR A 249 14.65 7.10 -0.95
C THR A 249 13.16 6.92 -0.59
N GLY A 250 12.61 5.72 -0.81
CA GLY A 250 11.25 5.34 -0.39
C GLY A 250 10.97 5.37 1.13
N ASP A 251 12.00 5.16 1.96
CA ASP A 251 11.97 5.27 3.43
C ASP A 251 12.50 6.63 3.93
N SER A 252 12.93 7.51 3.03
CA SER A 252 13.39 8.86 3.36
C SER A 252 12.25 9.86 3.35
N VAL A 253 12.35 10.88 4.21
CA VAL A 253 11.71 12.17 3.97
C VAL A 253 12.42 12.81 2.77
N THR A 254 11.66 13.34 1.82
CA THR A 254 12.21 13.97 0.61
C THR A 254 11.52 15.28 0.32
N VAL A 255 12.22 16.19 -0.36
CA VAL A 255 11.74 17.53 -0.69
C VAL A 255 11.90 17.82 -2.18
N ALA A 256 10.95 18.56 -2.74
CA ALA A 256 11.05 19.12 -4.09
C ALA A 256 10.74 20.63 -4.05
N PRO A 257 11.51 21.48 -4.75
CA PRO A 257 12.72 21.15 -5.52
C PRO A 257 13.94 20.84 -4.62
N ALA A 258 15.10 20.59 -5.23
CA ALA A 258 16.37 20.53 -4.50
C ALA A 258 16.70 21.88 -3.86
N MET A 259 17.19 21.87 -2.61
CA MET A 259 17.37 23.07 -1.77
C MET A 259 18.84 23.49 -1.64
N THR A 260 19.76 22.52 -1.58
CA THR A 260 21.14 22.79 -1.12
C THR A 260 22.23 22.64 -2.19
N LEU A 261 21.84 22.52 -3.46
CA LEU A 261 22.77 22.59 -4.59
C LEU A 261 22.93 24.03 -5.08
N THR A 262 24.17 24.43 -5.36
CA THR A 262 24.39 25.61 -6.20
C THR A 262 23.89 25.33 -7.61
N ASP A 263 23.50 26.37 -8.36
CA ASP A 263 23.11 26.21 -9.77
C ASP A 263 24.18 25.46 -10.59
N ARG A 264 25.48 25.68 -10.33
CA ARG A 264 26.55 24.95 -11.02
C ARG A 264 26.55 23.45 -10.75
N GLU A 265 26.30 23.05 -9.50
CA GLU A 265 26.20 21.64 -9.13
C GLU A 265 24.93 21.02 -9.72
N TYR A 266 23.82 21.75 -9.68
CA TYR A 266 22.56 21.35 -10.31
C TYR A 266 22.72 21.14 -11.82
N GLN A 267 23.30 22.11 -12.55
CA GLN A 267 23.54 21.99 -13.99
C GLN A 267 24.47 20.81 -14.31
N LYS A 268 25.50 20.56 -13.49
CA LYS A 268 26.37 19.39 -13.67
C LYS A 268 25.61 18.08 -13.51
N MET A 269 24.74 17.99 -12.50
CA MET A 269 23.88 16.82 -12.26
C MET A 269 22.86 16.64 -13.40
N ARG A 270 22.23 17.73 -13.84
CA ARG A 270 21.30 17.78 -14.97
C ARG A 270 21.95 17.29 -16.26
N ASP A 271 23.08 17.88 -16.65
CA ASP A 271 23.78 17.53 -17.89
C ASP A 271 24.24 16.07 -17.89
N LEU A 272 24.72 15.58 -16.75
CA LEU A 272 25.09 14.17 -16.58
C LEU A 272 23.88 13.25 -16.70
N GLY A 273 22.75 13.59 -16.05
CA GLY A 273 21.50 12.82 -16.16
C GLY A 273 21.00 12.72 -17.60
N ILE A 274 21.03 13.83 -18.34
CA ILE A 274 20.67 13.85 -19.77
C ILE A 274 21.62 12.96 -20.59
N ALA A 275 22.92 13.00 -20.32
CA ALA A 275 23.90 12.18 -21.03
C ALA A 275 23.69 10.68 -20.76
N ILE A 276 23.41 10.30 -19.51
CA ILE A 276 23.10 8.91 -19.11
C ILE A 276 21.82 8.42 -19.79
N LEU A 277 20.75 9.23 -19.76
CA LEU A 277 19.48 8.92 -20.40
C LEU A 277 19.65 8.62 -21.90
N ARG A 278 20.43 9.45 -22.59
CA ARG A 278 20.76 9.27 -24.00
C ARG A 278 21.54 7.99 -24.27
N GLU A 279 22.53 7.69 -23.44
CA GLU A 279 23.42 6.54 -23.63
C GLU A 279 22.75 5.20 -23.28
N VAL A 280 21.89 5.16 -22.25
CA VAL A 280 21.03 3.98 -22.03
C VAL A 280 20.00 3.83 -23.15
N GLY A 281 19.63 4.92 -23.81
CA GLY A 281 18.81 4.86 -25.00
C GLY A 281 17.31 4.72 -24.71
N VAL A 282 16.82 5.25 -23.60
CA VAL A 282 15.39 5.51 -23.44
C VAL A 282 15.06 6.70 -24.34
N ASP A 283 14.30 6.48 -25.40
CA ASP A 283 14.05 7.46 -26.47
C ASP A 283 12.60 7.96 -26.50
N THR A 284 11.68 7.30 -25.81
CA THR A 284 10.24 7.59 -25.87
C THR A 284 9.55 7.41 -24.52
N GLY A 285 10.05 8.09 -23.48
CA GLY A 285 9.50 7.91 -22.13
C GLY A 285 10.18 8.74 -21.04
N GLY A 286 9.82 8.44 -19.79
CA GLY A 286 10.42 9.02 -18.60
C GLY A 286 11.35 8.04 -17.87
N CYS A 287 12.27 8.58 -17.07
CA CYS A 287 13.12 7.82 -16.17
C CYS A 287 13.44 8.61 -14.90
N ASN A 288 13.80 7.88 -13.85
CA ASN A 288 14.38 8.43 -12.63
C ASN A 288 15.87 8.10 -12.58
N ILE A 289 16.72 9.08 -12.24
CA ILE A 289 18.16 8.87 -12.01
C ILE A 289 18.52 9.36 -10.60
N GLN A 290 19.23 8.53 -9.85
CA GLN A 290 19.66 8.82 -8.49
C GLN A 290 21.15 9.20 -8.44
N PHE A 291 21.47 10.17 -7.60
CA PHE A 291 22.81 10.72 -7.41
C PHE A 291 23.14 10.87 -5.93
N ALA A 292 24.42 10.73 -5.59
CA ALA A 292 24.97 11.14 -4.31
C ALA A 292 25.97 12.29 -4.49
N VAL A 293 25.90 13.29 -3.61
CA VAL A 293 26.84 14.41 -3.58
C VAL A 293 27.57 14.45 -2.24
N ASN A 294 28.90 14.45 -2.28
CA ASN A 294 29.70 14.63 -1.09
C ASN A 294 29.57 16.07 -0.58
N PRO A 295 29.01 16.30 0.62
CA PRO A 295 28.83 17.65 1.14
C PRO A 295 30.15 18.40 1.39
N ARG A 296 31.29 17.70 1.43
CA ARG A 296 32.60 18.30 1.72
C ARG A 296 33.30 18.90 0.50
N ASP A 297 33.13 18.30 -0.68
CA ASP A 297 33.90 18.66 -1.88
C ASP A 297 33.08 18.71 -3.18
N GLY A 298 31.79 18.39 -3.13
CA GLY A 298 30.90 18.39 -4.30
C GLY A 298 31.14 17.25 -5.29
N ARG A 299 31.88 16.18 -4.90
CA ARG A 299 32.00 14.97 -5.72
C ARG A 299 30.61 14.37 -5.95
N LEU A 300 30.26 14.21 -7.22
CA LEU A 300 28.97 13.70 -7.68
C LEU A 300 29.14 12.25 -8.14
N ILE A 301 28.33 11.36 -7.58
CA ILE A 301 28.30 9.93 -7.90
C ILE A 301 26.91 9.58 -8.42
N VAL A 302 26.84 8.80 -9.50
CA VAL A 302 25.61 8.21 -10.02
C VAL A 302 25.36 6.89 -9.30
N ILE A 303 24.16 6.71 -8.77
CA ILE A 303 23.76 5.53 -8.00
C ILE A 303 23.11 4.49 -8.91
N GLU A 304 21.98 4.85 -9.51
CA GLU A 304 21.23 4.01 -10.43
C GLU A 304 20.31 4.84 -11.33
N MET A 305 19.73 4.17 -12.32
CA MET A 305 18.65 4.71 -13.14
C MET A 305 17.54 3.67 -13.24
N ASN A 306 16.29 4.14 -13.20
CA ASN A 306 15.10 3.35 -13.43
C ASN A 306 14.50 3.75 -14.79
N PRO A 307 14.59 2.92 -15.85
CA PRO A 307 14.12 3.24 -17.21
C PRO A 307 12.59 3.04 -17.36
N ARG A 308 11.84 3.55 -16.39
CA ARG A 308 10.39 3.41 -16.25
C ARG A 308 9.85 4.51 -15.33
N VAL A 309 8.53 4.59 -15.22
CA VAL A 309 7.91 5.33 -14.11
C VAL A 309 8.22 4.63 -12.77
N SER A 310 8.17 5.41 -11.71
CA SER A 310 8.54 5.06 -10.34
C SER A 310 7.62 5.75 -9.33
N ARG A 311 7.75 5.42 -8.04
CA ARG A 311 7.15 6.21 -6.96
C ARG A 311 7.57 7.67 -7.04
N SER A 312 8.86 7.92 -7.25
CA SER A 312 9.41 9.27 -7.42
C SER A 312 8.79 10.03 -8.61
N SER A 313 8.45 9.34 -9.70
CA SER A 313 7.75 9.95 -10.83
C SER A 313 6.29 10.30 -10.51
N ALA A 314 5.59 9.48 -9.72
CA ALA A 314 4.24 9.81 -9.25
C ALA A 314 4.29 11.00 -8.30
N LEU A 315 5.22 10.98 -7.33
CA LEU A 315 5.52 12.12 -6.45
C LEU A 315 5.82 13.39 -7.25
N ALA A 316 6.71 13.33 -8.25
CA ALA A 316 7.06 14.45 -9.09
C ALA A 316 5.88 14.97 -9.92
N SER A 317 5.02 14.08 -10.41
CA SER A 317 3.82 14.46 -11.14
C SER A 317 2.85 15.26 -10.26
N LYS A 318 2.69 14.85 -8.99
CA LYS A 318 1.88 15.58 -8.02
C LYS A 318 2.55 16.87 -7.55
N ALA A 319 3.85 16.85 -7.32
CA ALA A 319 4.61 18.01 -6.89
C ALA A 319 4.55 19.14 -7.93
N THR A 320 4.64 18.79 -9.21
CA THR A 320 4.77 19.76 -10.30
C THR A 320 3.47 20.07 -11.01
N GLY A 321 2.49 19.16 -10.99
CA GLY A 321 1.34 19.19 -11.89
C GLY A 321 1.65 18.65 -13.31
N PHE A 322 2.87 18.18 -13.57
CA PHE A 322 3.28 17.63 -14.86
C PHE A 322 2.98 16.13 -14.94
N PRO A 323 2.05 15.66 -15.80
CA PRO A 323 1.59 14.26 -15.76
C PRO A 323 2.54 13.31 -16.50
N ILE A 324 3.60 12.85 -15.83
CA ILE A 324 4.69 12.06 -16.44
C ILE A 324 4.16 10.81 -17.16
N ALA A 325 3.31 10.01 -16.51
CA ALA A 325 2.81 8.75 -17.10
C ALA A 325 1.92 9.00 -18.34
N LYS A 326 1.05 10.02 -18.29
CA LYS A 326 0.23 10.47 -19.42
C LYS A 326 1.07 10.84 -20.63
N ILE A 327 2.13 11.62 -20.40
CA ILE A 327 3.04 12.08 -21.45
C ILE A 327 3.89 10.91 -21.96
N ALA A 328 4.40 10.05 -21.07
CA ALA A 328 5.18 8.87 -21.45
C ALA A 328 4.39 7.94 -22.38
N ALA A 329 3.09 7.73 -22.12
CA ALA A 329 2.22 6.96 -23.00
C ALA A 329 2.06 7.61 -24.40
N LYS A 330 1.99 8.94 -24.50
CA LYS A 330 1.98 9.66 -25.79
C LYS A 330 3.32 9.54 -26.52
N LEU A 331 4.45 9.68 -25.81
CA LEU A 331 5.77 9.54 -26.40
C LEU A 331 6.00 8.13 -26.95
N ALA A 332 5.56 7.09 -26.22
CA ALA A 332 5.66 5.69 -26.64
C ALA A 332 4.93 5.40 -27.97
N ILE A 333 3.90 6.19 -28.31
CA ILE A 333 3.17 6.09 -29.59
C ILE A 333 3.61 7.15 -30.61
N GLY A 334 4.77 7.79 -30.41
CA GLY A 334 5.47 8.61 -31.40
C GLY A 334 5.28 10.11 -31.35
N TYR A 335 4.48 10.63 -30.40
CA TYR A 335 4.43 12.07 -30.14
C TYR A 335 5.79 12.60 -29.69
N THR A 336 6.02 13.90 -29.88
CA THR A 336 7.15 14.62 -29.31
C THR A 336 6.67 15.65 -28.28
N LEU A 337 7.52 16.04 -27.33
CA LEU A 337 7.16 16.90 -26.20
C LEU A 337 6.59 18.26 -26.67
N ASP A 338 7.05 18.77 -27.81
CA ASP A 338 6.57 20.00 -28.42
C ASP A 338 5.15 19.90 -29.01
N GLU A 339 4.66 18.67 -29.24
CA GLU A 339 3.33 18.39 -29.81
C GLU A 339 2.27 18.12 -28.73
N ILE A 340 2.69 17.96 -27.48
CA ILE A 340 1.80 17.68 -26.35
C ILE A 340 1.55 18.99 -25.61
N LEU A 341 0.27 19.33 -25.40
CA LEU A 341 -0.13 20.51 -24.63
C LEU A 341 -0.03 20.21 -23.13
N ASN A 342 0.47 21.16 -22.35
CA ASN A 342 0.46 21.12 -20.89
C ASN A 342 -0.99 21.12 -20.38
N ASP A 343 -1.32 20.14 -19.55
CA ASP A 343 -2.65 19.95 -19.04
C ASP A 343 -3.10 21.03 -18.06
N ILE A 344 -2.19 21.65 -17.31
CA ILE A 344 -2.55 22.59 -16.26
C ILE A 344 -2.80 23.99 -16.84
N THR A 345 -1.93 24.47 -17.72
CA THR A 345 -2.05 25.80 -18.35
C THR A 345 -2.96 25.77 -19.58
N LYS A 346 -3.08 24.64 -20.28
CA LYS A 346 -3.79 24.48 -21.57
C LYS A 346 -3.30 25.42 -22.69
N GLU A 347 -2.13 26.05 -22.51
CA GLU A 347 -1.59 27.05 -23.44
C GLU A 347 -0.12 26.76 -23.84
N THR A 348 0.66 26.14 -22.96
CA THR A 348 2.08 25.85 -23.18
C THR A 348 2.31 24.40 -23.63
N PRO A 349 3.36 24.08 -24.40
CA PRO A 349 3.71 22.69 -24.71
C PRO A 349 4.30 21.98 -23.48
N ALA A 350 4.38 20.65 -23.51
CA ALA A 350 5.04 19.82 -22.49
C ALA A 350 6.58 19.85 -22.58
N CYS A 351 7.14 20.49 -23.62
CA CYS A 351 8.57 20.68 -23.81
C CYS A 351 9.12 21.85 -22.98
N PHE A 352 9.03 21.76 -21.66
CA PHE A 352 9.57 22.73 -20.70
C PHE A 352 9.97 22.03 -19.39
N GLU A 353 10.72 22.73 -18.54
CA GLU A 353 11.06 22.26 -17.18
C GLU A 353 10.15 23.01 -16.18
N PRO A 354 9.34 22.30 -15.37
CA PRO A 354 8.48 22.94 -14.39
C PRO A 354 9.23 23.81 -13.39
N THR A 355 8.61 24.92 -12.98
CA THR A 355 9.11 25.80 -11.92
C THR A 355 8.08 25.85 -10.79
N LEU A 356 8.55 25.68 -9.56
CA LEU A 356 7.73 25.63 -8.35
C LEU A 356 7.96 26.92 -7.54
N ASP A 357 6.89 27.60 -7.15
CA ASP A 357 6.93 28.71 -6.19
C ASP A 357 6.51 28.28 -4.76
N TYR A 358 6.58 26.98 -4.52
CA TYR A 358 6.31 26.32 -3.25
C TYR A 358 7.30 25.17 -3.02
N VAL A 359 7.28 24.64 -1.80
CA VAL A 359 8.05 23.48 -1.37
C VAL A 359 7.10 22.31 -1.17
N VAL A 360 7.50 21.16 -1.69
CA VAL A 360 6.83 19.88 -1.48
C VAL A 360 7.66 19.04 -0.53
N VAL A 361 7.01 18.41 0.45
CA VAL A 361 7.66 17.45 1.35
C VAL A 361 6.88 16.14 1.32
N LYS A 362 7.59 15.04 1.10
CA LYS A 362 7.07 13.68 1.26
C LYS A 362 7.66 13.05 2.51
N ALA A 363 6.83 12.31 3.25
CA ALA A 363 7.27 11.51 4.39
C ALA A 363 6.69 10.09 4.30
N PRO A 364 7.49 9.05 4.61
CA PRO A 364 7.07 7.66 4.57
C PRO A 364 6.15 7.30 5.74
N ARG A 365 5.25 6.33 5.51
CA ARG A 365 4.41 5.71 6.54
C ARG A 365 4.89 4.29 6.81
N PHE A 366 5.33 4.00 8.04
CA PHE A 366 5.78 2.67 8.48
C PHE A 366 4.70 1.92 9.25
N ALA A 367 4.80 0.61 9.42
CA ALA A 367 3.87 -0.19 10.24
C ALA A 367 4.59 -1.18 11.18
N PHE A 368 5.72 -0.76 11.76
CA PHE A 368 6.56 -1.61 12.61
C PHE A 368 5.80 -2.21 13.81
N GLU A 369 4.77 -1.54 14.30
CA GLU A 369 3.92 -2.03 15.39
C GLU A 369 3.24 -3.37 15.08
N LYS A 370 3.05 -3.71 13.80
CA LYS A 370 2.45 -4.98 13.33
C LYS A 370 3.45 -6.13 13.21
N PHE A 371 4.74 -5.84 13.35
CA PHE A 371 5.84 -6.78 13.17
C PHE A 371 6.74 -6.81 14.40
N PRO A 372 6.24 -7.29 15.56
CA PRO A 372 7.02 -7.30 16.80
C PRO A 372 8.32 -8.09 16.63
N GLY A 373 9.43 -7.45 17.02
CA GLY A 373 10.78 -8.01 16.88
C GLY A 373 11.47 -7.68 15.55
N ALA A 374 10.79 -7.05 14.59
CA ALA A 374 11.45 -6.53 13.39
C ALA A 374 12.43 -5.39 13.76
N ASP A 375 13.57 -5.34 13.07
CA ASP A 375 14.53 -4.26 13.19
C ASP A 375 13.98 -2.99 12.54
N ALA A 376 13.77 -1.96 13.37
CA ALA A 376 13.25 -0.66 12.97
C ALA A 376 14.30 0.26 12.34
N THR A 377 15.58 -0.16 12.26
CA THR A 377 16.63 0.60 11.59
C THR A 377 16.30 0.78 10.11
N LEU A 378 16.28 2.02 9.64
CA LEU A 378 16.09 2.34 8.23
C LEU A 378 17.41 2.12 7.48
N THR A 379 17.34 1.45 6.33
CA THR A 379 18.50 1.05 5.55
C THR A 379 18.23 1.26 4.06
N THR A 380 19.12 0.77 3.19
CA THR A 380 18.92 0.74 1.74
C THR A 380 17.80 -0.22 1.29
N THR A 381 17.18 -0.98 2.20
CA THR A 381 16.01 -1.82 1.89
C THR A 381 14.77 -1.18 2.48
N MET A 382 13.84 -0.79 1.61
CA MET A 382 12.60 -0.13 1.97
C MET A 382 11.71 -0.99 2.89
N LYS A 383 11.11 -0.34 3.90
CA LYS A 383 10.21 -0.92 4.91
C LYS A 383 8.91 -0.12 5.08
N SER A 384 8.79 1.06 4.47
CA SER A 384 7.55 1.85 4.48
C SER A 384 6.44 1.12 3.70
N VAL A 385 5.20 1.32 4.15
CA VAL A 385 3.98 0.69 3.58
C VAL A 385 3.14 1.69 2.78
N GLY A 386 3.57 2.95 2.73
CA GLY A 386 2.94 4.04 1.99
C GLY A 386 3.66 5.36 2.28
N GLU A 387 3.10 6.46 1.80
CA GLU A 387 3.66 7.80 1.98
C GLU A 387 2.58 8.88 1.99
N ALA A 388 2.89 10.00 2.63
CA ALA A 388 2.11 11.23 2.56
C ALA A 388 2.94 12.32 1.90
N MET A 389 2.28 13.24 1.21
CA MET A 389 2.90 14.43 0.64
C MET A 389 2.15 15.68 1.14
N SER A 390 2.84 16.82 1.18
CA SER A 390 2.22 18.12 1.40
C SER A 390 2.95 19.19 0.60
N LEU A 391 2.27 20.32 0.41
CA LEU A 391 2.81 21.52 -0.21
C LEU A 391 2.73 22.69 0.79
N GLY A 392 3.69 23.59 0.76
CA GLY A 392 3.71 24.83 1.54
C GLY A 392 4.61 25.88 0.89
N ARG A 393 4.42 27.16 1.22
CA ARG A 393 5.24 28.26 0.66
C ARG A 393 6.66 28.30 1.21
N ASN A 394 6.94 27.47 2.22
CA ASN A 394 8.26 27.24 2.78
C ASN A 394 8.39 25.80 3.28
N PHE A 395 9.62 25.35 3.51
CA PHE A 395 9.93 23.99 3.96
C PHE A 395 9.23 23.61 5.28
N ILE A 396 9.24 24.51 6.28
CA ILE A 396 8.69 24.22 7.60
C ILE A 396 7.15 24.09 7.56
N GLU A 397 6.48 24.89 6.72
CA GLU A 397 5.04 24.76 6.49
C GLU A 397 4.70 23.39 5.88
N ALA A 398 5.38 23.03 4.79
CA ALA A 398 5.18 21.74 4.14
C ALA A 398 5.51 20.58 5.10
N LEU A 399 6.63 20.65 5.83
CA LEU A 399 7.02 19.66 6.82
C LEU A 399 5.93 19.49 7.92
N GLY A 400 5.45 20.59 8.49
CA GLY A 400 4.39 20.56 9.50
C GLY A 400 3.08 19.94 8.98
N LYS A 401 2.76 20.16 7.70
CA LYS A 401 1.61 19.55 7.01
C LYS A 401 1.81 18.04 6.81
N VAL A 402 2.94 17.61 6.28
CA VAL A 402 3.15 16.18 6.02
C VAL A 402 3.19 15.38 7.31
N MET A 403 3.81 15.91 8.37
CA MET A 403 3.90 15.23 9.67
C MET A 403 2.52 14.95 10.29
N ARG A 404 1.55 15.85 10.11
CA ARG A 404 0.18 15.62 10.58
C ARG A 404 -0.67 14.80 9.60
N SER A 405 -0.23 14.64 8.34
CA SER A 405 -0.83 13.73 7.35
C SER A 405 -0.45 12.26 7.55
N LEU A 406 0.57 11.94 8.34
CA LEU A 406 1.08 10.56 8.51
C LEU A 406 0.13 9.62 9.29
N GLU A 407 -0.95 10.14 9.86
CA GLU A 407 -1.94 9.36 10.60
C GLU A 407 -1.30 8.52 11.71
N THR A 408 -0.41 9.15 12.48
CA THR A 408 0.24 8.59 13.68
C THR A 408 -0.25 9.31 14.93
N THR A 409 0.07 8.78 16.11
CA THR A 409 -0.30 9.42 17.38
C THR A 409 0.39 10.77 17.59
N ARG A 410 1.59 10.95 17.02
CA ARG A 410 2.35 12.21 17.04
C ARG A 410 2.00 13.06 15.82
N ALA A 411 0.94 13.85 15.91
CA ALA A 411 0.48 14.76 14.86
C ALA A 411 1.32 16.07 14.82
N GLY A 412 2.59 15.96 14.42
CA GLY A 412 3.57 17.06 14.47
C GLY A 412 4.26 17.21 15.83
N PHE A 413 5.20 18.16 15.92
CA PHE A 413 6.02 18.40 17.12
C PHE A 413 5.19 18.77 18.35
N TRP A 414 5.64 18.37 19.55
CA TRP A 414 5.05 18.75 20.86
C TRP A 414 3.64 18.24 21.15
N THR A 415 3.04 17.45 20.26
CA THR A 415 1.68 16.89 20.46
C THR A 415 1.63 15.63 21.33
N ALA A 416 2.80 15.14 21.74
CA ALA A 416 2.99 14.05 22.70
C ALA A 416 3.99 14.48 23.79
N PRO A 417 3.94 13.90 24.99
CA PRO A 417 4.92 14.17 26.03
C PRO A 417 6.35 13.85 25.59
N ASP A 418 7.30 14.67 26.02
CA ASP A 418 8.72 14.42 25.80
C ASP A 418 9.16 13.15 26.57
N PRO A 419 10.02 12.30 25.97
CA PRO A 419 10.67 11.21 26.69
C PRO A 419 11.66 11.75 27.74
N ASP A 420 11.87 11.00 28.83
CA ASP A 420 12.95 11.28 29.79
C ASP A 420 14.29 10.87 29.18
N THR A 421 15.03 11.85 28.63
CA THR A 421 16.28 11.63 27.90
C THR A 421 17.21 12.85 27.99
N THR A 422 18.48 12.68 27.60
CA THR A 422 19.49 13.75 27.57
C THR A 422 19.90 14.10 26.14
N VAL A 423 20.54 15.26 25.97
CA VAL A 423 21.10 15.69 24.67
C VAL A 423 22.06 14.63 24.12
N GLU A 424 22.95 14.08 24.96
CA GLU A 424 23.93 13.08 24.53
C GLU A 424 23.28 11.77 24.06
N GLN A 425 22.18 11.37 24.71
CA GLN A 425 21.41 10.20 24.30
C GLN A 425 20.72 10.45 22.96
N LEU A 426 20.09 11.62 22.78
CA LEU A 426 19.47 11.99 21.51
C LEU A 426 20.50 12.02 20.37
N LEU A 427 21.64 12.69 20.56
CA LEU A 427 22.74 12.71 19.59
C LEU A 427 23.30 11.30 19.31
N THR A 428 23.21 10.37 20.27
CA THR A 428 23.58 8.97 20.04
C THR A 428 22.53 8.25 19.19
N ASN A 429 21.25 8.44 19.50
CA ASN A 429 20.14 7.85 18.76
C ASN A 429 20.11 8.30 17.30
N LEU A 430 20.36 9.60 17.04
CA LEU A 430 20.35 10.19 15.70
C LEU A 430 21.31 9.52 14.71
N ARG A 431 22.37 8.86 15.20
CA ARG A 431 23.35 8.12 14.38
C ARG A 431 22.74 6.91 13.67
N THR A 432 21.65 6.37 14.20
CA THR A 432 20.91 5.25 13.60
C THR A 432 19.58 5.77 13.10
N ALA A 433 19.38 5.76 11.77
CA ALA A 433 18.11 6.20 11.20
C ALA A 433 16.98 5.26 11.61
N GLN A 434 15.92 5.83 12.19
CA GLN A 434 14.71 5.13 12.64
C GLN A 434 13.49 6.01 12.39
N ASP A 435 12.30 5.40 12.37
CA ASP A 435 11.05 6.15 12.37
C ASP A 435 11.00 7.10 13.58
N GLY A 436 10.57 8.35 13.34
CA GLY A 436 10.51 9.40 14.36
C GLY A 436 11.83 10.13 14.65
N ARG A 437 12.92 9.86 13.93
CA ARG A 437 14.22 10.56 14.10
C ARG A 437 14.10 12.09 14.09
N ILE A 438 13.19 12.65 13.29
CA ILE A 438 12.97 14.09 13.21
C ILE A 438 12.50 14.71 14.54
N TYR A 439 11.76 13.96 15.37
CA TYR A 439 11.35 14.41 16.70
C TYR A 439 12.55 14.49 17.65
N ASP A 440 13.48 13.54 17.54
CA ASP A 440 14.71 13.54 18.34
C ASP A 440 15.63 14.71 17.94
N MET A 441 15.65 15.09 16.66
CA MET A 441 16.39 16.26 16.18
C MET A 441 15.85 17.56 16.79
N GLU A 442 14.53 17.76 16.75
CA GLU A 442 13.88 18.91 17.38
C GLU A 442 14.14 18.95 18.89
N LEU A 443 13.97 17.82 19.58
CA LEU A 443 14.16 17.75 21.03
C LEU A 443 15.63 18.02 21.41
N ALA A 444 16.59 17.53 20.63
CA ALA A 444 18.02 17.79 20.86
C ALA A 444 18.34 19.29 20.77
N LEU A 445 17.86 19.96 19.71
CA LEU A 445 18.02 21.41 19.53
C LEU A 445 17.39 22.18 20.70
N ARG A 446 16.16 21.81 21.08
CA ARG A 446 15.44 22.44 22.19
C ARG A 446 16.09 22.24 23.56
N LEU A 447 16.80 21.13 23.76
CA LEU A 447 17.59 20.87 24.96
C LEU A 447 19.00 21.50 24.92
N GLY A 448 19.34 22.22 23.85
CA GLY A 448 20.56 23.03 23.74
C GLY A 448 21.67 22.44 22.88
N ALA A 449 21.40 21.39 22.08
CA ALA A 449 22.33 20.98 21.03
C ALA A 449 22.44 22.07 19.96
N SER A 450 23.65 22.24 19.42
CA SER A 450 23.86 23.08 18.23
C SER A 450 23.42 22.37 16.95
N VAL A 451 23.14 23.16 15.91
CA VAL A 451 22.82 22.69 14.56
C VAL A 451 23.93 21.79 14.02
N GLU A 452 25.20 22.14 14.28
CA GLU A 452 26.36 21.34 13.88
C GLU A 452 26.38 19.97 14.57
N GLN A 453 26.08 19.91 15.88
CA GLN A 453 26.04 18.64 16.61
C GLN A 453 24.94 17.72 16.09
N VAL A 454 23.75 18.26 15.81
CA VAL A 454 22.62 17.49 15.30
C VAL A 454 22.87 17.03 13.86
N SER A 455 23.43 17.90 13.01
CA SER A 455 23.83 17.55 11.63
C SER A 455 24.93 16.49 11.61
N GLU A 456 25.98 16.62 12.43
CA GLU A 456 27.06 15.62 12.52
C GLU A 456 26.55 14.27 13.03
N ALA A 457 25.62 14.27 13.99
CA ALA A 457 25.04 13.05 14.53
C ALA A 457 24.11 12.33 13.56
N SER A 458 23.26 13.08 12.83
CA SER A 458 22.21 12.52 11.96
C SER A 458 22.65 12.32 10.50
N GLY A 459 23.66 13.05 10.07
CA GLY A 459 24.07 13.18 8.66
C GLY A 459 23.13 14.06 7.82
N VAL A 460 22.07 14.62 8.39
CA VAL A 460 21.14 15.53 7.70
C VAL A 460 21.86 16.85 7.42
N ASP A 461 21.61 17.44 6.23
CA ASP A 461 22.23 18.71 5.85
C ASP A 461 21.91 19.83 6.88
N PRO A 462 22.91 20.63 7.29
CA PRO A 462 22.72 21.68 8.29
C PRO A 462 21.63 22.68 7.93
N TRP A 463 21.34 22.90 6.64
CA TRP A 463 20.24 23.77 6.22
C TRP A 463 18.89 23.31 6.79
N PHE A 464 18.55 22.02 6.67
CA PHE A 464 17.29 21.50 7.21
C PHE A 464 17.25 21.55 8.74
N VAL A 465 18.38 21.28 9.38
CA VAL A 465 18.52 21.33 10.84
C VAL A 465 18.34 22.77 11.35
N GLU A 466 18.88 23.77 10.65
CA GLU A 466 18.69 25.19 10.94
C GLU A 466 17.21 25.61 10.80
N GLN A 467 16.49 25.10 9.78
CA GLN A 467 15.06 25.37 9.65
C GLN A 467 14.28 24.84 10.88
N ILE A 468 14.64 23.67 11.40
CA ILE A 468 14.04 23.11 12.63
C ILE A 468 14.44 23.94 13.86
N ALA A 469 15.69 24.44 13.91
CA ALA A 469 16.13 25.32 15.00
C ALA A 469 15.31 26.63 15.02
N GLY A 470 15.03 27.24 13.85
CA GLY A 470 14.15 28.40 13.76
C GLY A 470 12.73 28.13 14.27
N LEU A 471 12.22 26.91 14.08
CA LEU A 471 10.95 26.48 14.66
C LEU A 471 11.01 26.37 16.20
N VAL A 472 12.15 25.93 16.75
CA VAL A 472 12.40 25.90 18.20
C VAL A 472 12.45 27.32 18.79
N ASP A 473 13.04 28.28 18.08
CA ASP A 473 13.05 29.69 18.49
C ASP A 473 11.63 30.27 18.50
N LEU A 474 10.85 30.03 17.44
CA LEU A 474 9.45 30.46 17.38
C LEU A 474 8.60 29.81 18.48
N ARG A 475 8.88 28.55 18.83
CA ARG A 475 8.24 27.88 19.97
C ARG A 475 8.54 28.62 21.28
N ALA A 476 9.78 29.05 21.51
CA ALA A 476 10.14 29.81 22.71
C ALA A 476 9.37 31.14 22.76
N GLU A 477 9.32 31.88 21.63
CA GLU A 477 8.50 33.10 21.53
C GLU A 477 7.02 32.84 21.89
N LEU A 478 6.43 31.77 21.35
CA LEU A 478 5.02 31.41 21.61
C LEU A 478 4.74 31.13 23.08
N VAL A 479 5.65 30.42 23.75
CA VAL A 479 5.52 30.05 25.18
C VAL A 479 5.72 31.27 26.08
N GLU A 480 6.69 32.13 25.77
CA GLU A 480 7.01 33.30 26.58
C GLU A 480 6.04 34.48 26.37
N ALA A 481 5.38 34.54 25.20
CA ALA A 481 4.48 35.62 24.87
C ALA A 481 3.29 35.71 25.85
N PRO A 482 3.06 36.86 26.51
CA PRO A 482 1.96 37.01 27.46
C PRO A 482 0.59 36.85 26.78
N VAL A 483 0.48 37.22 25.51
CA VAL A 483 -0.72 37.11 24.67
C VAL A 483 -0.28 36.71 23.26
N LEU A 484 -1.03 35.81 22.62
CA LEU A 484 -0.91 35.56 21.19
C LEU A 484 -1.70 36.62 20.42
N ASP A 485 -1.00 37.63 19.90
CA ASP A 485 -1.59 38.59 18.98
C ASP A 485 -1.70 38.02 17.55
N ALA A 486 -2.28 38.80 16.64
CA ALA A 486 -2.52 38.37 15.27
C ALA A 486 -1.22 38.10 14.50
N ASP A 487 -0.16 38.85 14.78
CA ASP A 487 1.09 38.75 14.03
C ASP A 487 1.87 37.50 14.44
N LEU A 488 1.98 37.24 15.75
CA LEU A 488 2.63 36.02 16.24
C LEU A 488 1.83 34.77 15.87
N LEU A 489 0.50 34.82 15.96
CA LEU A 489 -0.34 33.69 15.54
C LEU A 489 -0.22 33.45 14.03
N ARG A 490 -0.20 34.50 13.20
CA ARG A 490 0.03 34.36 11.74
C ARG A 490 1.40 33.78 11.43
N ARG A 491 2.47 34.23 12.10
CA ARG A 491 3.82 33.65 11.97
C ARG A 491 3.85 32.16 12.35
N ALA A 492 3.14 31.78 13.41
CA ALA A 492 2.98 30.38 13.80
C ALA A 492 2.30 29.56 12.70
N LYS A 493 1.20 30.05 12.14
CA LYS A 493 0.50 29.35 11.05
C LYS A 493 1.30 29.30 9.74
N TYR A 494 1.99 30.40 9.37
CA TYR A 494 2.92 30.47 8.24
C TYR A 494 4.06 29.44 8.37
N SER A 495 4.45 29.12 9.61
CA SER A 495 5.45 28.10 9.92
C SER A 495 4.84 26.71 10.11
N GLY A 496 3.65 26.44 9.56
CA GLY A 496 3.05 25.11 9.53
C GLY A 496 2.50 24.57 10.86
N LEU A 497 2.50 25.34 11.96
CA LEU A 497 2.00 24.86 13.25
C LEU A 497 0.49 24.64 13.17
N SER A 498 0.05 23.43 13.49
CA SER A 498 -1.38 23.13 13.65
C SER A 498 -1.97 23.79 14.89
N ASP A 499 -3.29 23.96 14.90
CA ASP A 499 -4.04 24.43 16.06
C ASP A 499 -3.81 23.48 17.26
N ARG A 500 -3.56 22.19 17.01
CA ARG A 500 -3.19 21.21 18.04
C ARG A 500 -1.84 21.52 18.68
N GLN A 501 -0.81 21.79 17.88
CA GLN A 501 0.51 22.15 18.37
C GLN A 501 0.49 23.44 19.18
N ILE A 502 -0.20 24.47 18.68
CA ILE A 502 -0.35 25.74 19.40
C ILE A 502 -1.07 25.52 20.74
N SER A 503 -2.12 24.68 20.77
CA SER A 503 -2.84 24.39 22.01
C SER A 503 -2.00 23.61 23.03
N ALA A 504 -1.09 22.75 22.56
CA ALA A 504 -0.16 22.03 23.44
C ALA A 504 0.85 22.97 24.09
N LEU A 505 1.28 24.01 23.37
CA LEU A 505 2.18 25.05 23.90
C LEU A 505 1.45 26.08 24.79
N ARG A 506 0.16 26.32 24.52
CA ARG A 506 -0.68 27.33 25.19
C ARG A 506 -1.94 26.71 25.79
N PRO A 507 -1.79 25.90 26.86
CA PRO A 507 -2.89 25.12 27.44
C PRO A 507 -4.05 25.99 27.96
N GLU A 508 -3.81 27.27 28.26
CA GLU A 508 -4.85 28.23 28.65
C GLU A 508 -5.88 28.51 27.53
N LEU A 509 -5.57 28.15 26.28
CA LEU A 509 -6.52 28.23 25.15
C LEU A 509 -7.52 27.08 25.14
N ALA A 510 -7.46 26.14 26.10
CA ALA A 510 -8.43 25.06 26.27
C ALA A 510 -8.59 24.15 25.01
N GLY A 511 -7.46 23.82 24.37
CA GLY A 511 -7.39 22.88 23.24
C GLY A 511 -7.55 23.50 21.85
N GLU A 512 -7.58 22.65 20.83
CA GLU A 512 -7.68 23.03 19.40
C GLU A 512 -8.84 24.02 19.12
N ALA A 513 -9.99 23.80 19.75
CA ALA A 513 -11.18 24.61 19.54
C ALA A 513 -10.97 26.08 19.94
N GLY A 514 -10.22 26.34 21.01
CA GLY A 514 -9.95 27.71 21.44
C GLY A 514 -8.90 28.41 20.58
N VAL A 515 -7.88 27.69 20.09
CA VAL A 515 -6.93 28.22 19.10
C VAL A 515 -7.66 28.61 17.81
N ARG A 516 -8.53 27.74 17.30
CA ARG A 516 -9.34 28.02 16.13
C ARG A 516 -10.26 29.23 16.32
N ALA A 517 -10.95 29.32 17.45
CA ALA A 517 -11.81 30.46 17.77
C ALA A 517 -11.02 31.77 17.80
N LEU A 518 -9.78 31.74 18.32
CA LEU A 518 -8.87 32.88 18.29
C LEU A 518 -8.48 33.25 16.85
N ARG A 519 -8.09 32.29 16.01
CA ARG A 519 -7.80 32.54 14.58
C ARG A 519 -8.98 33.20 13.87
N GLN A 520 -10.18 32.62 13.99
CA GLN A 520 -11.38 33.14 13.35
C GLN A 520 -11.71 34.57 13.80
N ARG A 521 -11.61 34.85 15.11
CA ARG A 521 -11.82 36.20 15.65
C ARG A 521 -10.82 37.22 15.11
N LEU A 522 -9.59 36.79 14.81
CA LEU A 522 -8.53 37.62 14.26
C LEU A 522 -8.51 37.63 12.72
N GLY A 523 -9.44 36.94 12.06
CA GLY A 523 -9.49 36.83 10.60
C GLY A 523 -8.29 36.10 9.99
N ILE A 524 -7.69 35.16 10.72
CA ILE A 524 -6.53 34.39 10.26
C ILE A 524 -7.03 33.08 9.69
N HIS A 525 -7.13 33.01 8.36
CA HIS A 525 -7.48 31.81 7.59
C HIS A 525 -6.35 31.50 6.61
N PRO A 526 -6.17 30.24 6.18
CA PRO A 526 -5.27 29.96 5.08
C PRO A 526 -5.86 30.54 3.79
N VAL A 527 -4.99 30.92 2.87
CA VAL A 527 -5.34 31.06 1.45
C VAL A 527 -5.07 29.74 0.75
N PHE A 528 -5.75 29.48 -0.35
CA PHE A 528 -5.49 28.31 -1.18
C PHE A 528 -4.82 28.77 -2.46
N LYS A 529 -3.65 28.18 -2.73
CA LYS A 529 -2.82 28.42 -3.91
C LYS A 529 -2.94 27.26 -4.88
N THR A 530 -2.63 27.50 -6.14
CA THR A 530 -2.83 26.55 -7.24
C THR A 530 -1.50 26.03 -7.75
N VAL A 531 -1.40 24.72 -7.92
CA VAL A 531 -0.28 24.08 -8.62
C VAL A 531 -0.44 24.37 -10.12
N ASP A 532 0.55 25.04 -10.71
CA ASP A 532 0.44 25.60 -12.06
C ASP A 532 1.55 25.16 -13.03
N THR A 533 2.54 24.38 -12.57
CA THR A 533 3.78 23.97 -13.28
C THR A 533 4.78 25.08 -13.60
N CYS A 534 4.43 26.36 -13.42
CA CYS A 534 5.15 27.50 -14.01
C CYS A 534 5.35 28.70 -13.08
N ALA A 535 5.09 28.57 -11.78
CA ALA A 535 5.29 29.61 -10.78
C ALA A 535 4.58 30.94 -11.17
N ALA A 536 3.31 30.82 -11.53
CA ALA A 536 2.40 31.88 -11.96
C ALA A 536 2.84 32.67 -13.22
N GLU A 537 3.74 32.12 -14.06
CA GLU A 537 4.05 32.72 -15.37
C GLU A 537 2.81 32.68 -16.31
N PHE A 538 2.00 31.62 -16.19
CA PHE A 538 0.76 31.43 -16.95
C PHE A 538 -0.40 31.07 -16.01
N ASP A 539 -1.62 31.46 -16.38
CA ASP A 539 -2.82 31.09 -15.62
C ASP A 539 -3.05 29.57 -15.63
N ALA A 540 -3.10 28.95 -14.45
CA ALA A 540 -3.62 27.59 -14.32
C ALA A 540 -5.14 27.55 -14.60
N LYS A 541 -5.57 26.61 -15.44
CA LYS A 541 -7.00 26.34 -15.70
C LYS A 541 -7.53 25.15 -14.90
N THR A 542 -6.61 24.38 -14.31
CA THR A 542 -6.93 23.20 -13.51
C THR A 542 -6.95 23.57 -12.02
N PRO A 543 -8.05 23.34 -11.29
CA PRO A 543 -8.18 23.69 -9.87
C PRO A 543 -7.52 22.65 -8.96
N TYR A 544 -6.19 22.62 -9.00
CA TYR A 544 -5.34 21.78 -8.15
C TYR A 544 -4.74 22.64 -7.02
N HIS A 545 -5.32 22.56 -5.82
CA HIS A 545 -5.06 23.50 -4.74
C HIS A 545 -4.31 22.90 -3.54
N TYR A 546 -3.59 23.77 -2.83
CA TYR A 546 -3.03 23.51 -1.51
C TYR A 546 -3.19 24.75 -0.62
N SER A 547 -3.32 24.56 0.69
CA SER A 547 -3.43 25.63 1.68
C SER A 547 -2.06 26.22 2.01
N SER A 548 -2.01 27.53 2.24
CA SER A 548 -0.88 28.20 2.88
C SER A 548 -1.36 29.39 3.69
N TYR A 549 -0.70 29.67 4.81
CA TYR A 549 -0.90 30.94 5.51
C TYR A 549 0.12 31.93 4.98
N GLU A 550 -0.32 33.05 4.43
CA GLU A 550 0.57 34.12 3.99
C GLU A 550 0.82 35.12 5.12
N LEU A 551 2.02 35.73 5.14
CA LEU A 551 2.34 36.80 6.09
C LEU A 551 1.59 38.09 5.77
N ASP A 552 1.29 38.33 4.48
CA ASP A 552 0.45 39.43 4.03
C ASP A 552 -1.03 39.13 4.32
N PRO A 553 -1.69 39.88 5.22
CA PRO A 553 -3.13 39.70 5.49
C PRO A 553 -4.02 39.99 4.28
N ALA A 554 -3.50 40.63 3.23
CA ALA A 554 -4.22 40.90 1.99
C ALA A 554 -4.02 39.83 0.91
N ALA A 555 -3.27 38.75 1.19
CA ALA A 555 -3.11 37.65 0.25
C ALA A 555 -4.47 37.06 -0.15
N GLU A 556 -4.64 36.82 -1.45
CA GLU A 556 -5.89 36.31 -2.01
C GLU A 556 -5.81 34.79 -2.24
N THR A 557 -6.96 34.15 -2.06
CA THR A 557 -7.18 32.74 -2.41
C THR A 557 -7.46 32.61 -3.91
N GLU A 558 -6.99 31.54 -4.52
CA GLU A 558 -7.16 31.24 -5.95
C GLU A 558 -8.32 30.28 -6.22
N VAL A 559 -9.11 29.95 -5.19
CA VAL A 559 -10.33 29.15 -5.33
C VAL A 559 -11.38 29.98 -6.06
N ALA A 560 -11.62 29.64 -7.32
CA ALA A 560 -12.58 30.35 -8.14
C ALA A 560 -14.02 30.25 -7.58
N PRO A 561 -14.85 31.29 -7.72
CA PRO A 561 -16.28 31.19 -7.44
C PRO A 561 -16.96 30.13 -8.32
N GLN A 562 -17.91 29.40 -7.74
CA GLN A 562 -18.80 28.49 -8.46
C GLN A 562 -20.15 28.48 -7.76
N THR A 563 -21.15 29.10 -8.40
CA THR A 563 -22.49 29.29 -7.84
C THR A 563 -23.56 28.52 -8.59
N GLU A 564 -23.16 27.68 -9.56
CA GLU A 564 -24.10 27.03 -10.51
C GLU A 564 -24.45 25.60 -10.11
N LYS A 565 -23.48 24.83 -9.58
CA LYS A 565 -23.66 23.41 -9.26
C LYS A 565 -23.67 23.19 -7.75
N PRO A 566 -24.46 22.23 -7.25
CA PRO A 566 -24.30 21.74 -5.89
C PRO A 566 -22.96 21.03 -5.73
N LYS A 567 -22.27 21.28 -4.62
CA LYS A 567 -20.93 20.76 -4.37
C LYS A 567 -20.94 19.59 -3.39
N VAL A 568 -20.08 18.60 -3.64
CA VAL A 568 -19.90 17.45 -2.76
C VAL A 568 -18.42 17.27 -2.45
N LEU A 569 -18.06 17.34 -1.17
CA LEU A 569 -16.71 17.05 -0.72
C LEU A 569 -16.56 15.55 -0.47
N ILE A 570 -15.47 14.97 -0.95
CA ILE A 570 -15.13 13.56 -0.79
C ILE A 570 -13.80 13.52 -0.04
N LEU A 571 -13.83 12.99 1.18
CA LEU A 571 -12.60 12.84 1.97
C LEU A 571 -11.94 11.51 1.59
N GLY A 572 -10.69 11.59 1.14
CA GLY A 572 -9.87 10.46 0.75
C GLY A 572 -9.38 9.64 1.93
N SER A 573 -8.41 8.77 1.67
CA SER A 573 -7.86 7.83 2.66
C SER A 573 -6.58 8.27 3.35
N GLY A 574 -5.91 9.33 2.89
CA GLY A 574 -4.58 9.68 3.39
C GLY A 574 -3.53 8.63 2.97
N PRO A 575 -2.36 8.59 3.63
CA PRO A 575 -1.30 7.66 3.28
C PRO A 575 -1.75 6.21 3.44
N ASN A 576 -1.38 5.36 2.47
CA ASN A 576 -1.63 3.93 2.58
C ASN A 576 -0.90 3.33 3.79
N ARG A 577 -1.55 2.33 4.40
CA ARG A 577 -1.00 1.51 5.49
C ARG A 577 -1.70 0.16 5.53
N ILE A 578 -1.12 -0.82 6.21
CA ILE A 578 -1.75 -2.14 6.38
C ILE A 578 -3.14 -1.98 7.00
N GLY A 579 -4.16 -2.47 6.28
CA GLY A 579 -5.58 -2.34 6.64
C GLY A 579 -6.32 -1.15 6.01
N GLN A 580 -5.60 -0.18 5.45
CA GLN A 580 -6.12 1.02 4.77
C GLN A 580 -5.33 1.24 3.47
N GLY A 581 -5.64 0.43 2.46
CA GLY A 581 -4.94 0.37 1.17
C GLY A 581 -5.67 1.13 0.05
N ILE A 582 -5.37 0.71 -1.18
CA ILE A 582 -5.89 1.30 -2.42
C ILE A 582 -7.41 1.09 -2.58
N GLU A 583 -7.99 0.14 -1.86
CA GLU A 583 -9.41 -0.23 -1.96
C GLU A 583 -10.33 0.94 -1.56
N PHE A 584 -9.87 1.79 -0.64
CA PHE A 584 -10.57 3.00 -0.22
C PHE A 584 -10.40 4.14 -1.23
N ASP A 585 -9.21 4.26 -1.84
CA ASP A 585 -8.96 5.21 -2.92
C ASP A 585 -9.88 4.93 -4.13
N TYR A 586 -9.98 3.65 -4.52
CA TYR A 586 -10.90 3.17 -5.52
C TYR A 586 -12.33 3.66 -5.29
N SER A 587 -12.80 3.53 -4.05
CA SER A 587 -14.16 3.94 -3.67
C SER A 587 -14.35 5.45 -3.77
N CYS A 588 -13.36 6.25 -3.36
CA CYS A 588 -13.35 7.71 -3.48
C CYS A 588 -13.34 8.17 -4.94
N VAL A 589 -12.54 7.54 -5.81
CA VAL A 589 -12.49 7.83 -7.25
C VAL A 589 -13.85 7.56 -7.90
N HIS A 590 -14.46 6.41 -7.61
CA HIS A 590 -15.79 6.06 -8.13
C HIS A 590 -16.87 7.06 -7.71
N ALA A 591 -16.80 7.56 -6.47
CA ALA A 591 -17.71 8.60 -6.01
C ALA A 591 -17.50 9.91 -6.77
N ALA A 592 -16.25 10.36 -6.95
CA ALA A 592 -15.94 11.60 -7.65
C ALA A 592 -16.45 11.58 -9.09
N THR A 593 -16.10 10.55 -9.86
CA THR A 593 -16.50 10.48 -11.27
C THR A 593 -18.03 10.37 -11.42
N THR A 594 -18.67 9.52 -10.61
CA THR A 594 -20.13 9.28 -10.70
C THR A 594 -20.95 10.49 -10.29
N LEU A 595 -20.49 11.23 -9.27
CA LEU A 595 -21.19 12.44 -8.83
C LEU A 595 -20.96 13.62 -9.78
N SER A 596 -19.78 13.71 -10.40
CA SER A 596 -19.53 14.70 -11.46
C SER A 596 -20.46 14.45 -12.66
N ASP A 597 -20.57 13.18 -13.11
CA ASP A 597 -21.51 12.77 -14.17
C ASP A 597 -22.98 13.04 -13.80
N ALA A 598 -23.30 13.00 -12.51
CA ALA A 598 -24.61 13.32 -11.97
C ALA A 598 -24.91 14.83 -11.88
N GLY A 599 -23.96 15.70 -12.27
CA GLY A 599 -24.13 17.14 -12.30
C GLY A 599 -23.71 17.86 -11.01
N PHE A 600 -23.07 17.18 -10.07
CA PHE A 600 -22.43 17.83 -8.91
C PHE A 600 -21.07 18.41 -9.32
N GLU A 601 -20.60 19.40 -8.57
CA GLU A 601 -19.19 19.74 -8.56
C GLU A 601 -18.51 18.94 -7.45
N THR A 602 -17.56 18.10 -7.83
CA THR A 602 -16.88 17.18 -6.92
C THR A 602 -15.58 17.76 -6.41
N VAL A 603 -15.41 17.76 -5.09
CA VAL A 603 -14.23 18.30 -4.42
C VAL A 603 -13.51 17.16 -3.69
N MET A 604 -12.36 16.75 -4.20
CA MET A 604 -11.53 15.72 -3.57
C MET A 604 -10.58 16.35 -2.56
N VAL A 605 -10.50 15.76 -1.36
CA VAL A 605 -9.51 16.13 -0.34
C VAL A 605 -8.69 14.90 0.01
N ASN A 606 -7.39 14.90 -0.30
CA ASN A 606 -6.50 13.78 0.03
C ASN A 606 -5.03 14.24 -0.02
N CYS A 607 -4.11 13.48 0.59
CA CYS A 607 -2.69 13.82 0.67
C CYS A 607 -1.74 12.67 0.27
N ASN A 608 -2.27 11.63 -0.37
CA ASN A 608 -1.48 10.51 -0.84
C ASN A 608 -0.99 10.76 -2.28
N PRO A 609 0.32 10.85 -2.54
CA PRO A 609 0.84 11.14 -3.87
C PRO A 609 0.75 9.95 -4.84
N GLU A 610 0.59 8.72 -4.33
CA GLU A 610 0.61 7.50 -5.14
C GLU A 610 -0.73 7.22 -5.83
N THR A 611 -1.80 7.94 -5.48
CA THR A 611 -3.18 7.51 -5.80
C THR A 611 -3.83 8.21 -6.99
N VAL A 612 -4.90 7.60 -7.50
CA VAL A 612 -5.73 8.16 -8.59
C VAL A 612 -6.63 9.27 -8.06
N SER A 613 -7.08 9.22 -6.80
CA SER A 613 -7.89 10.31 -6.23
C SER A 613 -7.18 11.66 -6.22
N THR A 614 -5.85 11.69 -6.10
CA THR A 614 -5.05 12.92 -6.17
C THR A 614 -4.56 13.22 -7.58
N ASP A 615 -5.08 12.55 -8.62
CA ASP A 615 -5.02 13.06 -9.98
C ASP A 615 -6.04 14.19 -10.16
N TYR A 616 -5.58 15.32 -10.69
CA TYR A 616 -6.44 16.48 -10.96
C TYR A 616 -7.51 16.18 -12.03
N ASP A 617 -7.35 15.13 -12.83
CA ASP A 617 -8.34 14.66 -13.81
C ASP A 617 -9.49 13.82 -13.18
N THR A 618 -9.46 13.58 -11.85
CA THR A 618 -10.44 12.70 -11.15
C THR A 618 -11.65 13.45 -10.61
N ALA A 619 -11.47 14.67 -10.10
CA ALA A 619 -12.51 15.48 -9.49
C ALA A 619 -12.53 16.88 -10.11
N ASP A 620 -13.66 17.58 -10.00
CA ASP A 620 -13.77 18.96 -10.52
C ASP A 620 -12.82 19.92 -9.79
N ARG A 621 -12.50 19.66 -8.51
CA ARG A 621 -11.49 20.36 -7.72
C ARG A 621 -10.72 19.39 -6.84
N LEU A 622 -9.41 19.60 -6.72
CA LEU A 622 -8.53 18.80 -5.87
C LEU A 622 -7.86 19.68 -4.82
N TYR A 623 -7.99 19.31 -3.55
CA TYR A 623 -7.22 19.86 -2.44
C TYR A 623 -6.20 18.82 -1.94
N PHE A 624 -4.91 19.09 -2.15
CA PHE A 624 -3.83 18.24 -1.66
C PHE A 624 -3.48 18.56 -0.21
N GLU A 625 -4.37 18.17 0.70
CA GLU A 625 -4.36 18.64 2.09
C GLU A 625 -4.40 17.50 3.11
N PRO A 626 -3.84 17.71 4.33
CA PRO A 626 -3.97 16.76 5.41
C PRO A 626 -5.44 16.48 5.76
N LEU A 627 -5.75 15.23 6.10
CA LEU A 627 -7.08 14.83 6.55
C LEU A 627 -7.24 15.02 8.05
N THR A 628 -7.08 16.26 8.51
CA THR A 628 -7.36 16.63 9.90
C THR A 628 -8.64 17.44 10.02
N PHE A 629 -9.19 17.52 11.22
CA PHE A 629 -10.37 18.34 11.49
C PHE A 629 -10.14 19.84 11.20
N GLU A 630 -8.92 20.31 11.41
CA GLU A 630 -8.54 21.70 11.14
C GLU A 630 -8.54 21.99 9.64
N ASP A 631 -7.78 21.20 8.88
CA ASP A 631 -7.55 21.40 7.46
C ASP A 631 -8.86 21.20 6.66
N VAL A 632 -9.62 20.14 6.97
CA VAL A 632 -10.92 19.85 6.31
C VAL A 632 -11.94 20.97 6.56
N LEU A 633 -11.95 21.58 7.74
CA LEU A 633 -12.89 22.66 8.04
C LEU A 633 -12.54 23.96 7.30
N GLU A 634 -11.25 24.26 7.12
CA GLU A 634 -10.83 25.41 6.30
C GLU A 634 -11.14 25.21 4.82
N ILE A 635 -11.05 23.97 4.30
CA ILE A 635 -11.50 23.64 2.94
C ILE A 635 -13.02 23.80 2.83
N TYR A 636 -13.79 23.25 3.77
CA TYR A 636 -15.24 23.41 3.80
C TYR A 636 -15.64 24.89 3.85
N HIS A 637 -14.91 25.72 4.61
CA HIS A 637 -15.10 27.16 4.66
C HIS A 637 -14.83 27.82 3.30
N ALA A 638 -13.71 27.52 2.65
CA ALA A 638 -13.37 28.05 1.33
C ALA A 638 -14.38 27.62 0.23
N GLU A 639 -14.84 26.38 0.26
CA GLU A 639 -15.84 25.87 -0.67
C GLU A 639 -17.24 26.45 -0.43
N SER A 640 -17.58 26.71 0.83
CA SER A 640 -18.80 27.43 1.20
C SER A 640 -18.79 28.87 0.69
N LEU A 641 -17.66 29.57 0.83
CA LEU A 641 -17.50 30.94 0.33
C LEU A 641 -17.55 30.99 -1.21
N SER A 642 -16.83 30.09 -1.89
CA SER A 642 -16.88 30.06 -3.36
C SER A 642 -18.25 29.66 -3.91
N GLY A 643 -19.09 28.99 -3.10
CA GLY A 643 -20.48 28.68 -3.41
C GLY A 643 -21.52 29.72 -2.97
N GLU A 644 -21.11 30.83 -2.38
CA GLU A 644 -22.03 31.82 -1.79
C GLU A 644 -22.99 32.40 -2.85
N GLY A 645 -24.29 32.42 -2.54
CA GLY A 645 -25.33 32.84 -3.49
C GLY A 645 -25.81 31.74 -4.45
N GLY A 646 -25.20 30.55 -4.43
CA GLY A 646 -25.61 29.36 -5.18
C GLY A 646 -26.12 28.21 -4.27
N PRO A 647 -26.15 26.96 -4.77
CA PRO A 647 -26.54 25.79 -4.00
C PRO A 647 -25.57 25.44 -2.84
N GLY A 648 -24.30 25.86 -2.95
CA GLY A 648 -23.27 25.63 -1.94
C GLY A 648 -22.86 24.16 -1.80
N VAL A 649 -22.20 23.84 -0.67
CA VAL A 649 -21.85 22.46 -0.30
C VAL A 649 -23.09 21.75 0.22
N VAL A 650 -23.57 20.76 -0.53
CA VAL A 650 -24.79 20.00 -0.18
C VAL A 650 -24.48 18.68 0.54
N GLY A 651 -23.22 18.25 0.52
CA GLY A 651 -22.82 17.01 1.19
C GLY A 651 -21.32 16.85 1.35
N VAL A 652 -20.92 16.15 2.42
CA VAL A 652 -19.56 15.66 2.65
C VAL A 652 -19.59 14.17 2.90
N ILE A 653 -18.87 13.41 2.07
CA ILE A 653 -18.75 11.95 2.16
C ILE A 653 -17.52 11.60 2.98
N VAL A 654 -17.73 10.82 4.05
CA VAL A 654 -16.68 10.39 4.99
C VAL A 654 -16.50 8.87 5.01
N GLN A 655 -17.43 8.11 4.44
CA GLN A 655 -17.54 6.66 4.62
C GLN A 655 -16.77 5.85 3.58
N LEU A 656 -16.12 6.50 2.61
CA LEU A 656 -15.42 5.82 1.51
C LEU A 656 -13.90 5.78 1.69
N GLY A 657 -13.32 6.76 2.40
CA GLY A 657 -11.87 6.87 2.61
C GLY A 657 -11.30 6.04 3.78
N GLY A 658 -12.08 5.12 4.37
CA GLY A 658 -11.61 4.29 5.48
C GLY A 658 -11.55 5.04 6.82
N GLN A 659 -10.66 4.62 7.74
CA GLN A 659 -10.73 5.03 9.15
C GLN A 659 -10.47 6.52 9.39
N THR A 660 -9.60 7.13 8.57
CA THR A 660 -9.17 8.52 8.74
C THR A 660 -10.36 9.50 8.68
N PRO A 661 -11.15 9.56 7.59
CA PRO A 661 -12.33 10.43 7.55
C PRO A 661 -13.46 9.99 8.51
N LEU A 662 -13.60 8.69 8.79
CA LEU A 662 -14.55 8.20 9.80
C LEU A 662 -14.29 8.82 11.18
N GLY A 663 -13.02 8.88 11.60
CA GLY A 663 -12.62 9.48 12.87
C GLY A 663 -12.92 10.98 12.99
N LEU A 664 -13.15 11.67 11.88
CA LEU A 664 -13.53 13.09 11.84
C LEU A 664 -15.05 13.31 11.84
N ALA A 665 -15.83 12.31 11.44
CA ALA A 665 -17.23 12.45 11.08
C ALA A 665 -18.07 13.16 12.16
N LYS A 666 -17.92 12.74 13.42
CA LYS A 666 -18.69 13.32 14.53
C LYS A 666 -18.33 14.79 14.79
N ARG A 667 -17.03 15.10 14.81
CA ARG A 667 -16.55 16.48 15.04
C ARG A 667 -16.98 17.41 13.91
N LEU A 668 -17.00 16.92 12.66
CA LEU A 668 -17.45 17.66 11.48
C LEU A 668 -18.96 17.94 11.55
N GLU A 669 -19.78 16.93 11.87
CA GLU A 669 -21.23 17.11 12.07
C GLU A 669 -21.53 18.14 13.18
N ASP A 670 -20.84 18.05 14.33
CA ASP A 670 -21.00 18.99 15.44
C ASP A 670 -20.58 20.43 15.07
N ALA A 671 -19.71 20.59 14.07
CA ALA A 671 -19.31 21.88 13.50
C ALA A 671 -20.27 22.39 12.41
N GLY A 672 -21.33 21.65 12.09
CA GLY A 672 -22.34 22.03 11.08
C GLY A 672 -22.01 21.61 9.66
N VAL A 673 -21.05 20.70 9.45
CA VAL A 673 -20.74 20.15 8.13
C VAL A 673 -21.84 19.15 7.72
N PRO A 674 -22.40 19.23 6.49
CA PRO A 674 -23.49 18.37 6.04
C PRO A 674 -22.99 16.97 5.67
N ILE A 675 -22.80 16.10 6.66
CA ILE A 675 -22.44 14.69 6.41
C ILE A 675 -23.62 13.97 5.75
N VAL A 676 -23.38 13.35 4.60
CA VAL A 676 -24.39 12.59 3.83
C VAL A 676 -24.16 11.08 3.96
N GLY A 677 -25.16 10.26 3.60
CA GLY A 677 -25.11 8.82 3.81
C GLY A 677 -25.36 8.40 5.26
N THR A 678 -24.75 7.29 5.69
CA THR A 678 -24.90 6.79 7.06
C THR A 678 -24.37 7.82 8.06
N SER A 679 -25.26 8.28 8.95
CA SER A 679 -24.93 9.34 9.92
C SER A 679 -23.80 8.94 10.87
N PRO A 680 -23.01 9.89 11.40
CA PRO A 680 -21.99 9.62 12.43
C PRO A 680 -22.56 8.87 13.65
N LYS A 681 -23.79 9.19 14.06
CA LYS A 681 -24.48 8.46 15.13
C LYS A 681 -24.74 7.00 14.78
N ALA A 682 -25.14 6.71 13.54
CA ALA A 682 -25.36 5.34 13.08
C ALA A 682 -24.04 4.56 12.92
N ILE A 683 -22.96 5.24 12.52
CA ILE A 683 -21.61 4.64 12.52
C ILE A 683 -21.21 4.23 13.95
N ASP A 684 -21.38 5.13 14.93
CA ASP A 684 -21.10 4.87 16.34
C ASP A 684 -21.91 3.69 16.93
N LEU A 685 -23.18 3.54 16.52
CA LEU A 685 -24.03 2.40 16.93
C LEU A 685 -23.45 1.04 16.50
N ALA A 686 -22.66 1.00 15.42
CA ALA A 686 -22.04 -0.23 14.92
C ALA A 686 -20.64 -0.46 15.50
N GLU A 687 -19.87 0.61 15.75
CA GLU A 687 -18.51 0.52 16.30
C GLU A 687 -18.49 0.31 17.82
N ASP A 688 -19.45 0.87 18.56
CA ASP A 688 -19.60 0.61 20.00
C ASP A 688 -20.24 -0.76 20.26
N ARG A 689 -19.52 -1.65 20.94
CA ARG A 689 -19.99 -3.03 21.16
C ARG A 689 -21.22 -3.11 22.05
N GLY A 690 -21.41 -2.17 22.98
CA GLY A 690 -22.58 -2.12 23.85
C GLY A 690 -23.83 -1.80 23.04
N HIS A 691 -23.79 -0.70 22.29
CA HIS A 691 -24.87 -0.30 21.38
C HIS A 691 -25.13 -1.36 20.30
N PHE A 692 -24.07 -1.91 19.69
CA PHE A 692 -24.22 -2.96 18.68
C PHE A 692 -24.84 -4.24 19.28
N GLY A 693 -24.48 -4.59 20.52
CA GLY A 693 -25.10 -5.70 21.25
C GLY A 693 -26.60 -5.52 21.44
N GLU A 694 -27.07 -4.29 21.67
CA GLU A 694 -28.50 -3.96 21.74
C GLU A 694 -29.18 -4.11 20.37
N VAL A 695 -28.52 -3.67 19.28
CA VAL A 695 -29.00 -3.86 17.90
C VAL A 695 -29.18 -5.36 17.60
N LEU A 696 -28.17 -6.19 17.91
CA LEU A 696 -28.22 -7.63 17.70
C LEU A 696 -29.32 -8.29 18.54
N THR A 697 -29.48 -7.89 19.80
CA THR A 697 -30.52 -8.40 20.69
C THR A 697 -31.91 -8.06 20.16
N ALA A 698 -32.13 -6.82 19.72
CA ALA A 698 -33.39 -6.38 19.13
C ALA A 698 -33.70 -7.11 17.82
N ALA A 699 -32.67 -7.42 17.02
CA ALA A 699 -32.78 -8.19 15.78
C ALA A 699 -32.92 -9.71 16.00
N GLY A 700 -32.73 -10.20 17.22
CA GLY A 700 -32.73 -11.64 17.53
C GLY A 700 -31.54 -12.40 16.92
N LEU A 701 -30.42 -11.71 16.69
CA LEU A 701 -29.23 -12.26 16.06
C LEU A 701 -28.21 -12.71 17.12
N PRO A 702 -27.61 -13.90 16.98
CA PRO A 702 -26.63 -14.39 17.95
C PRO A 702 -25.28 -13.70 17.74
N ALA A 703 -24.61 -13.39 18.85
CA ALA A 703 -23.22 -12.94 18.89
C ALA A 703 -22.40 -13.91 19.76
N PRO A 704 -21.07 -14.02 19.56
CA PRO A 704 -20.20 -14.70 20.51
C PRO A 704 -20.39 -14.11 21.91
N LYS A 705 -20.25 -14.91 22.98
CA LYS A 705 -20.27 -14.36 24.34
C LYS A 705 -19.15 -13.34 24.50
N TYR A 706 -19.45 -12.18 25.07
CA TYR A 706 -18.49 -11.08 25.19
C TYR A 706 -18.58 -10.37 26.54
N GLY A 707 -17.56 -9.57 26.86
CA GLY A 707 -17.60 -8.62 27.97
C GLY A 707 -16.49 -7.57 27.86
N MET A 708 -16.74 -6.38 28.42
CA MET A 708 -15.79 -5.27 28.43
C MET A 708 -15.06 -5.16 29.77
N ALA A 709 -13.75 -4.96 29.71
CA ALA A 709 -12.89 -4.81 30.86
C ALA A 709 -12.10 -3.50 30.80
N THR A 710 -12.09 -2.78 31.92
CA THR A 710 -11.25 -1.58 32.13
C THR A 710 -10.07 -1.88 33.07
N SER A 711 -9.95 -3.13 33.54
CA SER A 711 -8.83 -3.60 34.35
C SER A 711 -8.56 -5.09 34.13
N PHE A 712 -7.35 -5.54 34.46
CA PHE A 712 -6.97 -6.96 34.39
C PHE A 712 -7.93 -7.85 35.20
N ASP A 713 -8.30 -7.45 36.42
CA ASP A 713 -9.19 -8.25 37.28
C ASP A 713 -10.62 -8.37 36.73
N GLN A 714 -11.07 -7.40 35.93
CA GLN A 714 -12.33 -7.51 35.18
C GLN A 714 -12.15 -8.47 34.01
N ALA A 715 -11.10 -8.29 33.19
CA ALA A 715 -10.81 -9.14 32.03
C ALA A 715 -10.69 -10.61 32.43
N ARG A 716 -9.99 -10.90 33.54
CA ARG A 716 -9.82 -12.25 34.09
C ARG A 716 -11.16 -12.90 34.46
N ARG A 717 -12.07 -12.15 35.11
CA ARG A 717 -13.41 -12.65 35.47
C ARG A 717 -14.25 -12.93 34.23
N ILE A 718 -14.26 -11.99 33.29
CA ILE A 718 -14.99 -12.12 32.02
C ILE A 718 -14.48 -13.32 31.22
N ALA A 719 -13.16 -13.48 31.09
CA ALA A 719 -12.56 -14.62 30.38
C ALA A 719 -12.89 -15.97 31.04
N ALA A 720 -12.95 -16.02 32.38
CA ALA A 720 -13.36 -17.22 33.10
C ALA A 720 -14.85 -17.57 32.89
N ASP A 721 -15.72 -16.57 32.82
CA ASP A 721 -17.16 -16.74 32.60
C ASP A 721 -17.48 -17.13 31.14
N ILE A 722 -16.75 -16.57 30.18
CA ILE A 722 -16.84 -16.89 28.75
C ILE A 722 -16.23 -18.28 28.46
N GLY A 723 -15.09 -18.57 29.09
CA GLY A 723 -14.24 -19.74 28.86
C GLY A 723 -13.20 -19.52 27.77
N TYR A 724 -11.99 -20.06 27.97
CA TYR A 724 -10.90 -20.02 26.98
C TYR A 724 -11.12 -21.01 25.81
N PRO A 725 -10.52 -20.77 24.63
CA PRO A 725 -9.80 -19.55 24.26
C PRO A 725 -10.73 -18.33 24.10
N VAL A 726 -10.17 -17.14 24.36
CA VAL A 726 -10.85 -15.85 24.19
C VAL A 726 -10.06 -14.96 23.24
N LEU A 727 -10.76 -14.14 22.46
CA LEU A 727 -10.19 -13.11 21.62
C LEU A 727 -10.21 -11.79 22.40
N VAL A 728 -9.06 -11.13 22.51
CA VAL A 728 -8.93 -9.87 23.25
C VAL A 728 -8.61 -8.76 22.25
N ARG A 729 -9.34 -7.64 22.32
CA ARG A 729 -9.17 -6.53 21.38
C ARG A 729 -9.42 -5.14 21.97
N PRO A 730 -8.72 -4.09 21.49
CA PRO A 730 -9.07 -2.69 21.77
C PRO A 730 -10.37 -2.27 21.06
N SER A 731 -11.06 -1.26 21.57
CA SER A 731 -12.19 -0.61 20.87
C SER A 731 -11.73 0.39 19.80
N TYR A 732 -12.58 0.67 18.79
CA TYR A 732 -12.37 1.66 17.71
C TYR A 732 -11.10 1.45 16.86
N VAL A 733 -10.84 0.21 16.43
CA VAL A 733 -9.68 -0.13 15.60
C VAL A 733 -10.09 -0.86 14.32
N LEU A 734 -9.32 -0.62 13.24
CA LEU A 734 -9.41 -1.35 11.97
C LEU A 734 -8.22 -2.32 11.82
N GLY A 735 -8.39 -3.37 11.03
CA GLY A 735 -7.28 -4.27 10.66
C GLY A 735 -6.81 -5.15 11.82
N GLY A 736 -7.68 -5.36 12.80
CA GLY A 736 -7.41 -6.13 14.00
C GLY A 736 -6.26 -5.60 14.86
N ARG A 737 -6.03 -4.28 14.87
CA ARG A 737 -4.89 -3.68 15.57
C ARG A 737 -4.88 -4.06 17.05
N GLY A 738 -3.80 -4.70 17.48
CA GLY A 738 -3.63 -5.14 18.87
C GLY A 738 -4.58 -6.28 19.27
N MET A 739 -5.14 -7.05 18.34
CA MET A 739 -5.95 -8.22 18.66
C MET A 739 -5.06 -9.44 18.95
N GLU A 740 -5.40 -10.23 19.98
CA GLU A 740 -4.67 -11.45 20.34
C GLU A 740 -5.63 -12.57 20.75
N ILE A 741 -5.39 -13.80 20.26
CA ILE A 741 -6.09 -14.99 20.74
C ILE A 741 -5.36 -15.50 21.98
N VAL A 742 -6.08 -15.58 23.08
CA VAL A 742 -5.55 -15.92 24.38
C VAL A 742 -6.12 -17.27 24.83
N TYR A 743 -5.23 -18.21 25.14
CA TYR A 743 -5.59 -19.59 25.50
C TYR A 743 -5.62 -19.86 27.00
N ASP A 744 -4.98 -19.01 27.80
CA ASP A 744 -4.91 -19.13 29.26
C ASP A 744 -4.76 -17.77 29.98
N GLU A 745 -4.87 -17.80 31.31
CA GLU A 745 -4.79 -16.58 32.14
C GLU A 745 -3.39 -15.93 32.12
N GLU A 746 -2.33 -16.72 31.98
CA GLU A 746 -0.96 -16.20 31.95
C GLU A 746 -0.75 -15.33 30.71
N THR A 747 -1.20 -15.83 29.56
CA THR A 747 -1.19 -15.11 28.29
C THR A 747 -2.08 -13.86 28.36
N LEU A 748 -3.26 -13.96 28.98
CA LEU A 748 -4.16 -12.81 29.20
C LEU A 748 -3.47 -11.69 29.99
N ARG A 749 -2.74 -12.06 31.05
CA ARG A 749 -1.98 -11.12 31.89
C ARG A 749 -0.88 -10.46 31.08
N GLY A 750 -0.15 -11.24 30.28
CA GLY A 750 0.87 -10.75 29.37
C GLY A 750 0.32 -9.68 28.42
N TYR A 751 -0.78 -9.99 27.73
CA TYR A 751 -1.46 -9.07 26.82
C TYR A 751 -1.85 -7.75 27.52
N ILE A 752 -2.58 -7.84 28.64
CA ILE A 752 -3.09 -6.67 29.35
C ILE A 752 -1.97 -5.78 29.90
N THR A 753 -0.85 -6.38 30.32
CA THR A 753 0.32 -5.63 30.80
C THR A 753 1.03 -4.90 29.65
N ARG A 754 1.11 -5.51 28.46
CA ARG A 754 1.65 -4.86 27.25
C ARG A 754 0.75 -3.75 26.72
N ALA A 755 -0.57 -3.92 26.83
CA ALA A 755 -1.55 -3.03 26.24
C ALA A 755 -1.54 -1.58 26.81
N THR A 756 -0.82 -1.30 27.91
CA THR A 756 -0.40 0.01 28.50
C THR A 756 -1.41 1.18 28.58
N GLN A 757 -2.65 1.03 28.11
CA GLN A 757 -3.69 2.06 28.05
C GLN A 757 -5.06 1.52 28.48
N LEU A 758 -5.15 0.63 29.47
CA LEU A 758 -6.46 0.34 30.07
C LEU A 758 -6.92 1.55 30.89
N SER A 759 -7.87 2.29 30.35
CA SER A 759 -8.59 3.35 31.04
C SER A 759 -10.10 3.19 30.81
N PRO A 760 -10.96 3.91 31.55
CA PRO A 760 -12.38 3.98 31.24
C PRO A 760 -12.68 4.49 29.82
N GLU A 761 -11.78 5.29 29.25
CA GLU A 761 -11.88 5.85 27.90
C GLU A 761 -11.41 4.86 26.82
N HIS A 762 -10.63 3.84 27.21
CA HIS A 762 -10.08 2.81 26.32
C HIS A 762 -10.27 1.41 26.94
N PRO A 763 -11.52 0.88 26.98
CA PRO A 763 -11.79 -0.46 27.45
C PRO A 763 -11.23 -1.52 26.48
N VAL A 764 -10.98 -2.72 27.02
CA VAL A 764 -10.61 -3.90 26.24
C VAL A 764 -11.81 -4.84 26.19
N LEU A 765 -12.13 -5.33 25.00
CA LEU A 765 -13.18 -6.32 24.77
C LEU A 765 -12.59 -7.73 24.84
N VAL A 766 -13.30 -8.62 25.52
CA VAL A 766 -12.98 -10.05 25.61
C VAL A 766 -14.17 -10.82 25.01
N ASP A 767 -13.94 -11.48 23.88
CA ASP A 767 -14.94 -12.24 23.12
C ASP A 767 -14.62 -13.75 23.18
N ARG A 768 -15.64 -14.61 23.11
CA ARG A 768 -15.44 -16.05 22.91
C ARG A 768 -14.81 -16.27 21.54
N PHE A 769 -13.65 -16.91 21.50
CA PHE A 769 -13.05 -17.32 20.23
C PHE A 769 -13.80 -18.54 19.66
N LEU A 770 -14.24 -18.43 18.41
CA LEU A 770 -15.00 -19.48 17.71
C LEU A 770 -14.03 -20.33 16.86
N GLU A 771 -13.35 -21.28 17.51
CA GLU A 771 -12.46 -22.24 16.80
C GLU A 771 -13.21 -23.03 15.72
N ASP A 772 -12.54 -23.41 14.62
CA ASP A 772 -13.08 -24.23 13.53
C ASP A 772 -14.34 -23.63 12.84
N ALA A 773 -14.54 -22.31 12.91
CA ALA A 773 -15.69 -21.64 12.27
C ALA A 773 -15.35 -21.13 10.87
N ILE A 774 -16.30 -21.19 9.95
CA ILE A 774 -16.18 -20.56 8.63
C ILE A 774 -16.44 -19.06 8.78
N GLU A 775 -15.51 -18.22 8.34
CA GLU A 775 -15.72 -16.77 8.30
C GLU A 775 -16.39 -16.36 6.97
N ILE A 776 -17.33 -15.42 7.06
CA ILE A 776 -18.15 -14.95 5.95
C ILE A 776 -18.12 -13.43 5.94
N ASP A 777 -17.75 -12.83 4.81
CA ASP A 777 -17.88 -11.39 4.57
C ASP A 777 -19.07 -11.11 3.66
N VAL A 778 -19.81 -10.05 3.95
CA VAL A 778 -20.93 -9.60 3.12
C VAL A 778 -20.81 -8.11 2.88
N ASP A 779 -20.74 -7.71 1.61
CA ASP A 779 -20.90 -6.31 1.23
C ASP A 779 -22.34 -6.09 0.74
N ALA A 780 -22.98 -5.04 1.22
CA ALA A 780 -24.36 -4.67 0.89
C ALA A 780 -24.54 -3.16 0.75
N LEU A 781 -25.56 -2.75 0.01
CA LEU A 781 -26.04 -1.37 -0.11
C LEU A 781 -27.40 -1.24 0.57
N CYS A 782 -27.65 -0.14 1.25
CA CYS A 782 -28.95 0.18 1.83
C CYS A 782 -29.32 1.62 1.52
N ASP A 783 -30.53 1.87 0.98
CA ASP A 783 -31.03 3.23 0.73
C ASP A 783 -31.90 3.78 1.89
N GLY A 784 -31.90 3.07 3.02
CA GLY A 784 -32.76 3.31 4.17
C GLY A 784 -34.06 2.50 4.15
N THR A 785 -34.44 1.95 2.99
CA THR A 785 -35.67 1.16 2.82
C THR A 785 -35.44 -0.24 2.24
N GLU A 786 -34.66 -0.34 1.17
CA GLU A 786 -34.26 -1.60 0.53
C GLU A 786 -32.80 -1.90 0.87
N VAL A 787 -32.45 -3.18 0.97
CA VAL A 787 -31.07 -3.65 1.09
C VAL A 787 -30.75 -4.51 -0.13
N TYR A 788 -29.66 -4.18 -0.81
CA TYR A 788 -29.12 -4.89 -1.97
C TYR A 788 -27.84 -5.60 -1.54
N ILE A 789 -27.81 -6.94 -1.56
CA ILE A 789 -26.58 -7.67 -1.28
C ILE A 789 -25.63 -7.51 -2.47
N GLY A 790 -24.46 -6.93 -2.26
CA GLY A 790 -23.42 -6.79 -3.28
C GLY A 790 -22.74 -8.13 -3.55
N GLY A 791 -22.36 -8.86 -2.50
CA GLY A 791 -21.75 -10.18 -2.60
C GLY A 791 -21.58 -10.84 -1.23
N ILE A 792 -21.64 -12.17 -1.21
CA ILE A 792 -21.33 -12.99 -0.03
C ILE A 792 -20.04 -13.73 -0.34
N MET A 793 -19.05 -13.58 0.53
CA MET A 793 -17.72 -14.15 0.40
C MET A 793 -17.52 -15.18 1.50
N GLU A 794 -17.04 -16.36 1.14
CA GLU A 794 -16.63 -17.40 2.08
C GLU A 794 -15.11 -17.39 2.19
N HIS A 795 -14.58 -17.24 3.40
CA HIS A 795 -13.13 -17.31 3.61
C HIS A 795 -12.65 -18.76 3.48
N ILE A 796 -11.44 -18.93 2.96
CA ILE A 796 -10.77 -20.23 2.95
C ILE A 796 -10.23 -20.51 4.34
N GLU A 797 -9.52 -19.55 4.93
CA GLU A 797 -9.08 -19.60 6.32
C GLU A 797 -10.26 -19.61 7.30
N GLU A 798 -10.05 -20.22 8.47
CA GLU A 798 -11.02 -20.23 9.56
C GLU A 798 -11.05 -18.90 10.32
N ALA A 799 -12.18 -18.64 11.00
CA ALA A 799 -12.32 -17.46 11.85
C ALA A 799 -11.20 -17.39 12.90
N GLY A 800 -10.52 -16.24 12.96
CA GLY A 800 -9.32 -16.03 13.78
C GLY A 800 -8.06 -15.71 12.99
N ILE A 801 -8.09 -15.93 11.68
CA ILE A 801 -7.23 -15.24 10.74
C ILE A 801 -8.02 -14.04 10.23
N HIS A 802 -7.41 -12.85 10.31
CA HIS A 802 -8.10 -11.62 9.96
C HIS A 802 -8.54 -11.61 8.48
N SER A 803 -9.77 -11.18 8.20
CA SER A 803 -10.37 -11.11 6.84
C SER A 803 -9.46 -10.52 5.74
N GLY A 804 -8.68 -9.51 6.09
CA GLY A 804 -7.69 -8.90 5.19
C GLY A 804 -6.57 -9.85 4.74
N ASP A 805 -6.13 -10.78 5.59
CA ASP A 805 -5.08 -11.75 5.32
C ASP A 805 -5.62 -13.09 4.78
N SER A 806 -6.93 -13.33 4.91
CA SER A 806 -7.59 -14.51 4.37
C SER A 806 -7.74 -14.43 2.85
N ALA A 807 -7.64 -15.60 2.21
CA ALA A 807 -8.22 -15.82 0.91
C ALA A 807 -9.74 -15.96 1.06
N CYS A 808 -10.50 -15.55 0.05
CA CYS A 808 -11.95 -15.74 0.04
C CYS A 808 -12.48 -16.05 -1.36
N ALA A 809 -13.61 -16.75 -1.40
CA ALA A 809 -14.30 -17.14 -2.63
C ALA A 809 -15.64 -16.42 -2.75
N LEU A 810 -15.93 -15.91 -3.95
CA LEU A 810 -17.23 -15.37 -4.35
C LEU A 810 -17.65 -16.02 -5.68
N PRO A 811 -18.81 -16.68 -5.76
CA PRO A 811 -19.72 -16.98 -4.67
C PRO A 811 -19.11 -17.96 -3.64
N PRO A 812 -19.75 -18.16 -2.48
CA PRO A 812 -19.38 -19.20 -1.52
C PRO A 812 -19.37 -20.58 -2.17
N VAL A 813 -18.41 -21.41 -1.78
CA VAL A 813 -18.16 -22.73 -2.40
C VAL A 813 -18.66 -23.90 -1.55
N THR A 814 -18.77 -23.74 -0.24
CA THR A 814 -19.31 -24.77 0.66
C THR A 814 -20.62 -24.38 1.34
N LEU A 815 -20.96 -23.10 1.42
CA LEU A 815 -22.20 -22.64 2.06
C LEU A 815 -23.47 -23.12 1.35
N GLY A 816 -24.45 -23.60 2.12
CA GLY A 816 -25.74 -24.02 1.63
C GLY A 816 -26.69 -22.85 1.35
N ARG A 817 -27.78 -23.13 0.62
CA ARG A 817 -28.84 -22.13 0.35
C ARG A 817 -29.48 -21.60 1.64
N SER A 818 -29.65 -22.45 2.65
CA SER A 818 -30.19 -22.06 3.96
C SER A 818 -29.30 -21.03 4.65
N ASP A 819 -27.98 -21.18 4.49
CA ASP A 819 -26.98 -20.37 5.18
C ASP A 819 -26.90 -19.01 4.49
N ILE A 820 -26.87 -18.98 3.15
CA ILE A 820 -26.98 -17.75 2.34
C ILE A 820 -28.23 -16.95 2.70
N GLU A 821 -29.39 -17.61 2.83
CA GLU A 821 -30.63 -16.95 3.21
C GLU A 821 -30.63 -16.47 4.68
N ALA A 822 -29.95 -17.17 5.58
CA ALA A 822 -29.76 -16.73 6.96
C ALA A 822 -28.87 -15.47 7.02
N VAL A 823 -27.77 -15.47 6.26
CA VAL A 823 -26.86 -14.33 6.10
C VAL A 823 -27.58 -13.12 5.54
N ARG A 824 -28.39 -13.28 4.48
CA ARG A 824 -29.24 -12.22 3.92
C ARG A 824 -30.13 -11.59 4.99
N ARG A 825 -30.96 -12.41 5.67
CA ARG A 825 -31.91 -11.91 6.67
C ARG A 825 -31.20 -11.19 7.81
N ALA A 826 -30.05 -11.71 8.24
CA ALA A 826 -29.24 -11.06 9.26
C ALA A 826 -28.68 -9.72 8.78
N THR A 827 -28.19 -9.65 7.54
CA THR A 827 -27.65 -8.41 6.95
C THR A 827 -28.73 -7.34 6.84
N GLU A 828 -29.93 -7.71 6.36
CA GLU A 828 -31.09 -6.82 6.28
C GLU A 828 -31.50 -6.28 7.65
N ALA A 829 -31.59 -7.16 8.66
CA ALA A 829 -31.93 -6.77 10.02
C ALA A 829 -30.88 -5.82 10.64
N ILE A 830 -29.59 -6.06 10.39
CA ILE A 830 -28.50 -5.19 10.85
C ILE A 830 -28.54 -3.84 10.15
N ALA A 831 -28.71 -3.80 8.82
CA ALA A 831 -28.78 -2.56 8.05
C ALA A 831 -29.90 -1.63 8.55
N HIS A 832 -31.10 -2.19 8.76
CA HIS A 832 -32.23 -1.43 9.29
C HIS A 832 -32.07 -1.08 10.78
N GLY A 833 -31.50 -1.97 11.58
CA GLY A 833 -31.26 -1.74 13.01
C GLY A 833 -30.26 -0.62 13.27
N ILE A 834 -29.23 -0.49 12.43
CA ILE A 834 -28.24 0.58 12.49
C ILE A 834 -28.77 1.87 11.84
N GLY A 835 -29.60 1.76 10.80
CA GLY A 835 -30.04 2.90 9.99
C GLY A 835 -29.04 3.27 8.89
N VAL A 836 -28.53 2.27 8.18
CA VAL A 836 -27.54 2.44 7.11
C VAL A 836 -28.13 3.18 5.91
N VAL A 837 -27.38 4.13 5.35
CA VAL A 837 -27.63 4.76 4.05
C VAL A 837 -26.31 4.81 3.27
N GLY A 838 -26.15 3.88 2.32
CA GLY A 838 -24.90 3.66 1.60
C GLY A 838 -24.41 2.22 1.77
N LEU A 839 -23.09 2.04 1.88
CA LEU A 839 -22.46 0.73 2.02
C LEU A 839 -22.50 0.22 3.47
N LEU A 840 -22.63 -1.11 3.58
CA LEU A 840 -22.48 -1.88 4.81
C LEU A 840 -21.66 -3.13 4.50
N ASN A 841 -20.65 -3.38 5.31
CA ASN A 841 -19.98 -4.67 5.38
C ASN A 841 -20.36 -5.38 6.69
N VAL A 842 -20.67 -6.67 6.63
CA VAL A 842 -20.94 -7.48 7.82
C VAL A 842 -20.11 -8.75 7.79
N GLN A 843 -19.46 -9.05 8.91
CA GLN A 843 -18.67 -10.26 9.10
C GLN A 843 -19.42 -11.24 10.00
N TYR A 844 -19.47 -12.50 9.59
CA TYR A 844 -20.10 -13.59 10.33
C TYR A 844 -19.12 -14.75 10.54
N ALA A 845 -19.40 -15.56 11.56
CA ALA A 845 -18.80 -16.87 11.75
C ALA A 845 -19.90 -17.93 11.78
N LEU A 846 -19.82 -18.93 10.90
CA LEU A 846 -20.72 -20.08 10.88
C LEU A 846 -20.06 -21.25 11.61
N LYS A 847 -20.67 -21.66 12.73
CA LYS A 847 -20.20 -22.80 13.54
C LYS A 847 -21.36 -23.64 14.03
N ASP A 848 -21.27 -24.95 13.84
CA ASP A 848 -22.31 -25.92 14.27
C ASP A 848 -23.73 -25.52 13.81
N ASP A 849 -23.87 -25.07 12.56
CA ASP A 849 -25.10 -24.53 11.95
C ASP A 849 -25.67 -23.26 12.62
N VAL A 850 -24.88 -22.57 13.46
CA VAL A 850 -25.22 -21.29 14.07
C VAL A 850 -24.40 -20.17 13.44
N LEU A 851 -25.10 -19.19 12.87
CA LEU A 851 -24.50 -18.00 12.24
C LEU A 851 -24.32 -16.89 13.28
N TYR A 852 -23.10 -16.70 13.78
CA TYR A 852 -22.74 -15.65 14.73
C TYR A 852 -22.34 -14.36 14.00
N VAL A 853 -22.80 -13.22 14.49
CA VAL A 853 -22.34 -11.91 14.00
C VAL A 853 -21.03 -11.52 14.69
N LEU A 854 -19.98 -11.26 13.91
CA LEU A 854 -18.69 -10.81 14.41
C LEU A 854 -18.68 -9.28 14.55
N GLU A 855 -18.91 -8.57 13.45
CA GLU A 855 -18.95 -7.11 13.39
C GLU A 855 -19.75 -6.60 12.19
N ALA A 856 -20.13 -5.32 12.24
CA ALA A 856 -20.77 -4.60 11.15
C ALA A 856 -20.06 -3.25 10.94
N ASN A 857 -19.76 -2.92 9.70
CA ASN A 857 -19.00 -1.77 9.27
C ASN A 857 -19.88 -0.94 8.31
N PRO A 858 -20.62 0.08 8.77
CA PRO A 858 -21.55 0.87 7.96
C PRO A 858 -20.82 1.92 7.08
N ARG A 859 -19.85 1.43 6.30
CA ARG A 859 -18.95 2.17 5.41
C ARG A 859 -18.46 1.27 4.28
N ALA A 860 -17.66 1.81 3.36
CA ALA A 860 -16.93 0.97 2.42
C ALA A 860 -15.96 0.02 3.15
N SER A 861 -15.89 -1.21 2.67
CA SER A 861 -14.91 -2.22 3.07
C SER A 861 -13.83 -2.36 1.99
N ARG A 862 -12.73 -3.02 2.34
CA ARG A 862 -11.67 -3.32 1.38
C ARG A 862 -12.11 -4.32 0.29
N THR A 863 -13.18 -5.09 0.51
CA THR A 863 -13.67 -6.09 -0.44
C THR A 863 -14.55 -5.50 -1.54
N VAL A 864 -15.00 -4.25 -1.40
CA VAL A 864 -15.86 -3.55 -2.39
C VAL A 864 -15.30 -3.62 -3.83
N PRO A 865 -14.01 -3.36 -4.10
CA PRO A 865 -13.47 -3.48 -5.45
C PRO A 865 -13.54 -4.92 -5.98
N PHE A 866 -13.08 -5.90 -5.19
CA PHE A 866 -13.12 -7.33 -5.53
C PHE A 866 -14.55 -7.78 -5.88
N VAL A 867 -15.52 -7.47 -5.01
CA VAL A 867 -16.93 -7.79 -5.23
C VAL A 867 -17.45 -7.10 -6.49
N SER A 868 -17.10 -5.83 -6.71
CA SER A 868 -17.55 -5.08 -7.88
C SER A 868 -17.06 -5.71 -9.19
N LYS A 869 -15.77 -6.10 -9.25
CA LYS A 869 -15.18 -6.76 -10.42
C LYS A 869 -15.74 -8.15 -10.66
N ALA A 870 -15.96 -8.93 -9.60
CA ALA A 870 -16.48 -10.30 -9.71
C ALA A 870 -17.98 -10.32 -10.11
N THR A 871 -18.77 -9.36 -9.65
CA THR A 871 -20.23 -9.35 -9.84
C THR A 871 -20.72 -8.49 -11.00
N ALA A 872 -19.82 -7.71 -11.61
CA ALA A 872 -20.12 -6.68 -12.61
C ALA A 872 -21.06 -5.58 -12.09
N VAL A 873 -20.99 -5.25 -10.79
CA VAL A 873 -21.82 -4.23 -10.16
C VAL A 873 -20.92 -3.19 -9.49
N PRO A 874 -20.92 -1.93 -9.93
CA PRO A 874 -20.05 -0.89 -9.36
C PRO A 874 -20.61 -0.37 -8.02
N LEU A 875 -20.36 -1.10 -6.94
CA LEU A 875 -20.97 -0.83 -5.63
C LEU A 875 -20.62 0.56 -5.08
N ALA A 876 -19.40 1.05 -5.27
CA ALA A 876 -18.99 2.38 -4.82
C ALA A 876 -19.73 3.51 -5.56
N LYS A 877 -19.95 3.37 -6.88
CA LYS A 877 -20.73 4.32 -7.69
C LYS A 877 -22.19 4.38 -7.20
N ALA A 878 -22.79 3.22 -6.98
CA ALA A 878 -24.14 3.11 -6.46
C ALA A 878 -24.25 3.72 -5.04
N CYS A 879 -23.26 3.46 -4.18
CA CYS A 879 -23.17 4.02 -2.84
C CYS A 879 -23.20 5.55 -2.87
N ALA A 880 -22.34 6.18 -3.68
CA ALA A 880 -22.26 7.63 -3.77
C ALA A 880 -23.61 8.28 -4.18
N ARG A 881 -24.34 7.64 -5.10
CA ARG A 881 -25.68 8.07 -5.52
C ARG A 881 -26.72 7.91 -4.40
N VAL A 882 -26.68 6.79 -3.68
CA VAL A 882 -27.56 6.53 -2.52
C VAL A 882 -27.34 7.54 -1.41
N MET A 883 -26.08 7.89 -1.11
CA MET A 883 -25.75 8.88 -0.08
C MET A 883 -26.38 10.25 -0.36
N LEU A 884 -26.64 10.58 -1.63
CA LEU A 884 -27.32 11.81 -2.06
C LEU A 884 -28.79 11.61 -2.44
N GLY A 885 -29.40 10.50 -2.04
CA GLY A 885 -30.84 10.29 -2.08
C GLY A 885 -31.38 9.48 -3.25
N ALA A 886 -30.53 8.86 -4.09
CA ALA A 886 -31.00 7.88 -5.07
C ALA A 886 -31.49 6.61 -4.35
N THR A 887 -32.57 6.01 -4.83
CA THR A 887 -33.06 4.72 -4.30
C THR A 887 -32.48 3.54 -5.07
N ILE A 888 -32.39 2.37 -4.44
CA ILE A 888 -31.96 1.14 -5.11
C ILE A 888 -32.86 0.85 -6.31
N THR A 889 -34.17 1.08 -6.20
CA THR A 889 -35.11 0.96 -7.33
C THR A 889 -34.72 1.85 -8.51
N GLN A 890 -34.38 3.13 -8.28
CA GLN A 890 -33.92 4.03 -9.35
C GLN A 890 -32.62 3.51 -9.99
N LEU A 891 -31.68 3.06 -9.18
CA LEU A 891 -30.40 2.54 -9.68
C LEU A 891 -30.57 1.23 -10.48
N ARG A 892 -31.58 0.41 -10.16
CA ARG A 892 -31.97 -0.75 -11.00
C ARG A 892 -32.55 -0.31 -12.34
N ASP A 893 -33.40 0.71 -12.34
CA ASP A 893 -34.03 1.23 -13.56
C ASP A 893 -33.01 1.87 -14.52
N GLU A 894 -32.02 2.59 -13.95
CA GLU A 894 -30.89 3.18 -14.68
C GLU A 894 -29.87 2.13 -15.16
N GLY A 895 -29.95 0.90 -14.65
CA GLY A 895 -29.04 -0.20 -15.01
C GLY A 895 -27.70 -0.18 -14.28
N LEU A 896 -27.55 0.66 -13.25
CA LEU A 896 -26.36 0.67 -12.38
C LEU A 896 -26.34 -0.55 -11.43
N LEU A 897 -27.53 -0.99 -11.00
CA LEU A 897 -27.73 -2.23 -10.23
C LEU A 897 -28.50 -3.27 -11.06
N SER A 898 -28.37 -4.55 -10.70
CA SER A 898 -29.10 -5.63 -11.36
C SER A 898 -30.63 -5.43 -11.28
N LYS A 899 -31.32 -5.49 -12.42
CA LYS A 899 -32.79 -5.32 -12.51
C LYS A 899 -33.57 -6.24 -11.58
N THR A 900 -33.13 -7.50 -11.46
CA THR A 900 -33.72 -8.49 -10.55
C THR A 900 -32.63 -9.20 -9.75
N GLY A 901 -32.99 -9.67 -8.55
CA GLY A 901 -32.04 -10.28 -7.62
C GLY A 901 -30.92 -9.32 -7.21
N ASP A 902 -29.85 -9.90 -6.68
CA ASP A 902 -28.65 -9.22 -6.20
C ASP A 902 -27.50 -10.25 -6.06
N GLY A 903 -26.40 -9.87 -5.42
CA GLY A 903 -25.19 -10.69 -5.21
C GLY A 903 -25.36 -11.97 -4.39
N ALA A 904 -26.49 -12.21 -3.73
CA ALA A 904 -26.75 -13.51 -3.09
C ALA A 904 -27.34 -14.55 -4.07
N HIS A 905 -27.77 -14.13 -5.26
CA HIS A 905 -28.32 -15.03 -6.27
C HIS A 905 -27.20 -15.65 -7.12
N VAL A 906 -26.82 -16.89 -6.80
CA VAL A 906 -25.80 -17.64 -7.53
C VAL A 906 -26.43 -18.48 -8.64
N GLY A 907 -26.16 -18.12 -9.89
CA GLY A 907 -26.55 -18.90 -11.06
C GLY A 907 -25.71 -20.17 -11.21
N ARG A 908 -26.23 -21.19 -11.92
CA ARG A 908 -25.53 -22.48 -12.12
C ARG A 908 -24.17 -22.37 -12.83
N SER A 909 -23.95 -21.29 -13.55
CA SER A 909 -22.75 -21.03 -14.35
C SER A 909 -22.10 -19.70 -13.97
N THR A 910 -22.39 -19.19 -12.77
CA THR A 910 -21.69 -18.03 -12.20
C THR A 910 -20.23 -18.44 -11.94
N PRO A 911 -19.25 -17.73 -12.53
CA PRO A 911 -17.84 -18.00 -12.27
C PRO A 911 -17.48 -17.81 -10.79
N VAL A 912 -16.43 -18.49 -10.37
CA VAL A 912 -15.84 -18.36 -9.04
C VAL A 912 -14.67 -17.40 -9.12
N ALA A 913 -14.76 -16.32 -8.34
CA ALA A 913 -13.68 -15.40 -8.06
C ALA A 913 -13.04 -15.77 -6.73
N VAL A 914 -11.71 -15.86 -6.69
CA VAL A 914 -10.93 -16.07 -5.48
C VAL A 914 -10.02 -14.88 -5.27
N LYS A 915 -10.16 -14.18 -4.15
CA LYS A 915 -9.19 -13.20 -3.68
C LYS A 915 -8.12 -13.90 -2.85
N GLU A 916 -6.86 -13.54 -3.03
CA GLU A 916 -5.73 -13.97 -2.19
C GLU A 916 -4.95 -12.74 -1.71
N ALA A 917 -4.49 -12.76 -0.47
CA ALA A 917 -3.70 -11.69 0.14
C ALA A 917 -2.21 -11.85 -0.18
N VAL A 918 -1.45 -10.75 -0.14
CA VAL A 918 0.02 -10.75 -0.29
C VAL A 918 0.68 -10.20 0.98
N LEU A 919 1.61 -10.98 1.54
CA LEU A 919 2.20 -10.74 2.86
C LEU A 919 3.67 -10.26 2.78
N PRO A 920 4.07 -9.24 3.58
CA PRO A 920 5.39 -8.60 3.45
C PRO A 920 6.50 -9.26 4.29
N PHE A 921 6.34 -10.52 4.72
CA PHE A 921 7.26 -11.15 5.70
C PHE A 921 8.73 -11.12 5.27
N HIS A 922 9.03 -11.18 3.97
CA HIS A 922 10.40 -11.12 3.44
C HIS A 922 11.11 -9.78 3.70
N ARG A 923 10.37 -8.70 3.98
CA ARG A 923 10.90 -7.35 4.23
C ARG A 923 11.28 -7.10 5.68
N PHE A 924 10.70 -7.86 6.61
CA PHE A 924 10.89 -7.64 8.04
C PHE A 924 11.75 -8.74 8.64
N ARG A 925 12.94 -8.36 9.11
CA ARG A 925 13.90 -9.25 9.78
C ARG A 925 14.22 -8.71 11.16
N ARG A 926 14.70 -9.59 12.03
CA ARG A 926 15.29 -9.22 13.33
C ARG A 926 16.66 -8.59 13.12
N ALA A 927 17.17 -7.90 14.15
CA ALA A 927 18.47 -7.22 14.11
C ALA A 927 19.66 -8.18 13.89
N ASP A 928 19.52 -9.47 14.21
CA ASP A 928 20.50 -10.53 13.94
C ASP A 928 20.39 -11.11 12.52
N GLY A 929 19.47 -10.61 11.69
CA GLY A 929 19.23 -11.05 10.32
C GLY A 929 18.24 -12.22 10.19
N ALA A 930 17.75 -12.78 11.30
CA ALA A 930 16.77 -13.87 11.30
C ALA A 930 15.38 -13.37 10.86
N GLN A 931 14.56 -14.29 10.33
CA GLN A 931 13.19 -13.99 9.89
C GLN A 931 12.25 -13.80 11.09
N ILE A 932 11.25 -12.93 10.95
CA ILE A 932 10.13 -12.86 11.90
C ILE A 932 9.14 -14.01 11.67
N ASP A 933 8.22 -14.26 12.60
CA ASP A 933 7.21 -15.31 12.42
C ASP A 933 6.21 -14.92 11.32
N SER A 934 6.10 -15.78 10.31
CA SER A 934 5.18 -15.63 9.18
C SER A 934 3.76 -16.16 9.50
N LEU A 935 3.40 -16.23 10.77
CA LEU A 935 2.12 -16.76 11.21
C LEU A 935 0.99 -15.73 11.04
N LEU A 936 -0.10 -16.20 10.45
CA LEU A 936 -1.37 -15.49 10.34
C LEU A 936 -2.09 -15.46 11.70
N GLY A 937 -2.88 -14.42 11.93
CA GLY A 937 -3.62 -14.28 13.19
C GLY A 937 -4.73 -13.23 13.09
N PRO A 938 -5.28 -12.80 14.23
CA PRO A 938 -6.41 -11.89 14.27
C PRO A 938 -6.04 -10.44 13.90
N GLU A 939 -4.75 -10.13 13.79
CA GLU A 939 -4.25 -8.85 13.31
C GLU A 939 -3.79 -8.96 11.85
N MET A 940 -4.30 -8.07 10.99
CA MET A 940 -3.94 -8.00 9.57
C MET A 940 -2.49 -7.58 9.36
N LYS A 941 -1.79 -8.24 8.43
CA LYS A 941 -0.40 -7.97 8.03
C LYS A 941 -0.18 -7.82 6.53
N SER A 942 -1.14 -8.20 5.69
CA SER A 942 -1.05 -8.11 4.22
C SER A 942 -1.00 -6.67 3.72
N THR A 943 -0.30 -6.48 2.59
CA THR A 943 -0.13 -5.16 1.94
C THR A 943 -1.00 -4.98 0.71
N GLY A 944 -1.45 -6.07 0.10
CA GLY A 944 -2.25 -6.04 -1.12
C GLY A 944 -2.94 -7.37 -1.40
N GLU A 945 -3.63 -7.44 -2.53
CA GLU A 945 -4.43 -8.60 -2.93
C GLU A 945 -4.37 -8.85 -4.44
N VAL A 946 -4.70 -10.08 -4.81
CA VAL A 946 -4.88 -10.51 -6.21
C VAL A 946 -6.22 -11.23 -6.35
N MET A 947 -6.72 -11.29 -7.58
CA MET A 947 -7.93 -12.05 -7.92
C MET A 947 -7.62 -13.10 -8.99
N GLY A 948 -8.05 -14.33 -8.74
CA GLY A 948 -8.17 -15.37 -9.76
C GLY A 948 -9.64 -15.61 -10.06
N ILE A 949 -10.02 -15.68 -11.32
CA ILE A 949 -11.41 -15.94 -11.73
C ILE A 949 -11.48 -17.02 -12.80
N ASP A 950 -12.37 -17.99 -12.59
CA ASP A 950 -12.65 -19.05 -13.56
C ASP A 950 -14.00 -19.71 -13.30
N HIS A 951 -14.39 -20.68 -14.11
CA HIS A 951 -15.68 -21.39 -14.00
C HIS A 951 -15.74 -22.34 -12.80
N ASP A 952 -14.60 -22.74 -12.25
CA ASP A 952 -14.49 -23.62 -11.09
C ASP A 952 -13.48 -23.09 -10.05
N PHE A 953 -13.70 -23.49 -8.79
CA PHE A 953 -12.89 -23.03 -7.66
C PHE A 953 -11.42 -23.42 -7.76
N GLY A 954 -11.10 -24.64 -8.20
CA GLY A 954 -9.72 -25.11 -8.28
C GLY A 954 -8.88 -24.28 -9.25
N THR A 955 -9.45 -24.00 -10.43
CA THR A 955 -8.79 -23.16 -11.44
C THR A 955 -8.67 -21.70 -10.98
N ALA A 956 -9.72 -21.13 -10.38
CA ALA A 956 -9.70 -19.77 -9.83
C ALA A 956 -8.66 -19.62 -8.70
N PHE A 957 -8.59 -20.60 -7.79
CA PHE A 957 -7.59 -20.65 -6.72
C PHE A 957 -6.17 -20.79 -7.28
N ALA A 958 -5.94 -21.66 -8.28
CA ALA A 958 -4.63 -21.80 -8.91
C ALA A 958 -4.13 -20.49 -9.55
N LYS A 959 -5.04 -19.72 -10.17
CA LYS A 959 -4.75 -18.38 -10.69
C LYS A 959 -4.39 -17.42 -9.56
N SER A 960 -5.19 -17.35 -8.49
CA SER A 960 -4.90 -16.44 -7.37
C SER A 960 -3.54 -16.75 -6.72
N GLN A 961 -3.21 -18.03 -6.50
CA GLN A 961 -1.90 -18.44 -5.98
C GLN A 961 -0.76 -18.04 -6.92
N THR A 962 -0.92 -18.29 -8.23
CA THR A 962 0.09 -17.92 -9.23
C THR A 962 0.35 -16.42 -9.25
N ALA A 963 -0.69 -15.61 -9.07
CA ALA A 963 -0.58 -14.16 -9.02
C ALA A 963 0.05 -13.63 -7.71
N ALA A 964 -0.17 -14.29 -6.58
CA ALA A 964 0.33 -13.84 -5.27
C ALA A 964 1.75 -14.33 -4.95
N TYR A 965 2.02 -15.62 -5.16
CA TYR A 965 3.21 -16.30 -4.63
C TYR A 965 3.95 -17.16 -5.66
N GLY A 966 3.42 -17.27 -6.88
CA GLY A 966 3.89 -18.19 -7.91
C GLY A 966 3.06 -19.48 -7.95
N SER A 967 3.23 -20.26 -9.02
CA SER A 967 2.40 -21.44 -9.24
C SER A 967 2.65 -22.52 -8.19
N LEU A 968 1.57 -23.13 -7.71
CA LEU A 968 1.64 -24.33 -6.88
C LEU A 968 2.38 -25.44 -7.63
N PRO A 969 3.22 -26.26 -6.94
CA PRO A 969 3.93 -27.34 -7.60
C PRO A 969 2.96 -28.39 -8.12
N THR A 970 3.24 -28.95 -9.30
CA THR A 970 2.46 -30.05 -9.89
C THR A 970 3.10 -31.43 -9.68
N GLU A 971 4.35 -31.46 -9.21
CA GLU A 971 5.10 -32.67 -8.87
C GLU A 971 6.16 -32.35 -7.80
N GLY A 972 6.83 -33.39 -7.27
CA GLY A 972 7.94 -33.25 -6.33
C GLY A 972 7.61 -33.73 -4.92
N THR A 973 8.11 -33.01 -3.91
CA THR A 973 8.05 -33.43 -2.50
C THR A 973 7.23 -32.45 -1.65
N VAL A 974 6.30 -32.98 -0.85
CA VAL A 974 5.52 -32.21 0.14
C VAL A 974 5.94 -32.60 1.55
N PHE A 975 6.25 -31.62 2.39
CA PHE A 975 6.48 -31.83 3.82
C PHE A 975 5.21 -31.52 4.63
N VAL A 976 4.83 -32.42 5.54
CA VAL A 976 3.58 -32.33 6.33
C VAL A 976 3.88 -32.47 7.83
N SER A 977 3.52 -31.46 8.61
CA SER A 977 3.63 -31.51 10.08
C SER A 977 2.48 -30.74 10.73
N VAL A 978 1.57 -31.45 11.39
CA VAL A 978 0.25 -30.90 11.73
C VAL A 978 -0.09 -31.10 13.21
N ALA A 979 -0.88 -30.17 13.77
CA ALA A 979 -1.42 -30.29 15.11
C ALA A 979 -2.36 -31.49 15.24
N ASN A 980 -2.48 -32.06 16.45
CA ASN A 980 -3.28 -33.26 16.68
C ASN A 980 -4.78 -33.09 16.31
N ARG A 981 -5.34 -31.89 16.49
CA ARG A 981 -6.73 -31.57 16.13
C ARG A 981 -7.00 -31.70 14.63
N ASP A 982 -6.00 -31.36 13.80
CA ASP A 982 -6.13 -31.31 12.34
C ASP A 982 -5.84 -32.65 11.65
N LYS A 983 -5.21 -33.58 12.37
CA LYS A 983 -4.77 -34.87 11.83
C LYS A 983 -5.87 -35.61 11.08
N ARG A 984 -7.11 -35.58 11.60
CA ARG A 984 -8.24 -36.28 10.98
C ARG A 984 -8.62 -35.65 9.63
N SER A 985 -8.68 -34.34 9.56
CA SER A 985 -9.15 -33.60 8.39
C SER A 985 -8.12 -33.60 7.25
N LEU A 986 -6.83 -33.68 7.57
CA LEU A 986 -5.74 -33.67 6.59
C LEU A 986 -5.42 -35.02 5.93
N VAL A 987 -6.03 -36.13 6.38
CA VAL A 987 -5.80 -37.46 5.77
C VAL A 987 -6.12 -37.45 4.27
N PHE A 988 -7.28 -36.92 3.89
CA PHE A 988 -7.72 -36.95 2.49
C PHE A 988 -6.94 -35.99 1.58
N PRO A 989 -6.70 -34.72 1.95
CA PRO A 989 -5.83 -33.84 1.17
C PRO A 989 -4.44 -34.44 0.93
N VAL A 990 -3.79 -34.95 1.97
CA VAL A 990 -2.44 -35.54 1.85
C VAL A 990 -2.46 -36.84 1.06
N LYS A 991 -3.49 -37.67 1.24
CA LYS A 991 -3.70 -38.86 0.40
C LYS A 991 -3.80 -38.47 -1.08
N ARG A 992 -4.54 -37.41 -1.39
CA ARG A 992 -4.72 -36.99 -2.77
C ARG A 992 -3.40 -36.53 -3.40
N LEU A 993 -2.57 -35.80 -2.67
CA LEU A 993 -1.21 -35.45 -3.12
C LEU A 993 -0.36 -36.69 -3.40
N ALA A 994 -0.37 -37.68 -2.50
CA ALA A 994 0.33 -38.94 -2.73
C ALA A 994 -0.20 -39.69 -3.97
N ASP A 995 -1.53 -39.71 -4.16
CA ASP A 995 -2.16 -40.33 -5.33
C ASP A 995 -1.84 -39.58 -6.65
N LEU A 996 -1.51 -38.28 -6.58
CA LEU A 996 -1.03 -37.46 -7.71
C LEU A 996 0.48 -37.64 -7.96
N GLY A 997 1.18 -38.41 -7.12
CA GLY A 997 2.60 -38.77 -7.32
C GLY A 997 3.60 -37.98 -6.47
N PHE A 998 3.14 -37.14 -5.54
CA PHE A 998 4.05 -36.44 -4.63
C PHE A 998 4.72 -37.39 -3.64
N ARG A 999 6.01 -37.18 -3.39
CA ARG A 999 6.70 -37.78 -2.25
C ARG A 999 6.30 -37.04 -0.97
N VAL A 1000 5.86 -37.76 0.06
CA VAL A 1000 5.44 -37.15 1.33
C VAL A 1000 6.51 -37.32 2.40
N LEU A 1001 6.98 -36.21 2.97
CA LEU A 1001 7.83 -36.16 4.16
C LEU A 1001 6.97 -35.73 5.36
N ALA A 1002 7.20 -36.29 6.55
CA ALA A 1002 6.45 -35.89 7.74
C ALA A 1002 7.23 -36.04 9.05
N THR A 1003 6.83 -35.27 10.07
CA THR A 1003 7.31 -35.47 11.45
C THR A 1003 6.73 -36.76 12.03
N GLU A 1004 7.45 -37.43 12.95
CA GLU A 1004 7.10 -38.74 13.52
C GLU A 1004 5.60 -38.94 13.80
N GLY A 1005 5.00 -38.07 14.62
CA GLY A 1005 3.59 -38.18 15.00
C GLY A 1005 2.60 -37.95 13.85
N THR A 1006 3.00 -37.24 12.80
CA THR A 1006 2.21 -37.07 11.56
C THR A 1006 2.40 -38.28 10.65
N ALA A 1007 3.64 -38.76 10.49
CA ALA A 1007 3.98 -39.93 9.69
C ALA A 1007 3.26 -41.20 10.19
N GLU A 1008 3.18 -41.40 11.50
CA GLU A 1008 2.45 -42.53 12.10
C GLU A 1008 0.97 -42.53 11.70
N MET A 1009 0.33 -41.35 11.75
CA MET A 1009 -1.07 -41.19 11.38
C MET A 1009 -1.28 -41.46 9.88
N LEU A 1010 -0.42 -40.92 9.01
CA LEU A 1010 -0.51 -41.10 7.56
C LEU A 1010 -0.31 -42.57 7.16
N ARG A 1011 0.71 -43.25 7.70
CA ARG A 1011 0.99 -44.67 7.42
C ARG A 1011 -0.16 -45.58 7.86
N ARG A 1012 -0.78 -45.32 9.01
CA ARG A 1012 -1.98 -46.07 9.47
C ARG A 1012 -3.18 -45.94 8.53
N ASN A 1013 -3.26 -44.84 7.77
CA ASN A 1013 -4.28 -44.62 6.74
C ASN A 1013 -3.81 -45.07 5.33
N GLY A 1014 -2.70 -45.81 5.24
CA GLY A 1014 -2.20 -46.37 3.98
C GLY A 1014 -1.49 -45.36 3.07
N ILE A 1015 -1.07 -44.21 3.60
CA ILE A 1015 -0.35 -43.17 2.84
C ILE A 1015 1.16 -43.38 3.06
N PRO A 1016 1.94 -43.71 2.02
CA PRO A 1016 3.39 -43.79 2.13
C PRO A 1016 3.99 -42.42 2.46
N CYS A 1017 4.84 -42.36 3.49
CA CYS A 1017 5.59 -41.16 3.82
C CYS A 1017 6.93 -41.50 4.48
N ASP A 1018 7.94 -40.68 4.19
CA ASP A 1018 9.23 -40.73 4.85
C ASP A 1018 9.23 -39.82 6.08
N GLU A 1019 9.98 -40.21 7.10
CA GLU A 1019 10.01 -39.49 8.37
C GLU A 1019 11.27 -38.63 8.47
N VAL A 1020 11.12 -37.39 8.93
CA VAL A 1020 12.21 -36.46 9.21
C VAL A 1020 12.23 -36.09 10.69
N ARG A 1021 13.42 -35.74 11.20
CA ARG A 1021 13.57 -35.28 12.58
C ARG A 1021 12.97 -33.88 12.78
N LYS A 1022 12.66 -33.58 14.02
CA LYS A 1022 12.36 -32.22 14.47
C LYS A 1022 13.63 -31.38 14.55
N HIS A 1023 13.50 -30.05 14.53
CA HIS A 1023 14.65 -29.16 14.47
C HIS A 1023 15.44 -29.13 15.79
N TYR A 1024 14.75 -29.14 16.94
CA TYR A 1024 15.41 -29.20 18.25
C TYR A 1024 16.13 -30.53 18.55
N GLU A 1025 15.89 -31.59 17.76
CA GLU A 1025 16.48 -32.91 17.99
C GLU A 1025 17.86 -32.97 17.34
N ASP A 1026 18.94 -33.08 18.10
CA ASP A 1026 20.29 -33.18 17.52
C ASP A 1026 20.47 -34.50 16.74
N PRO A 1027 21.18 -34.47 15.60
CA PRO A 1027 21.53 -35.70 14.88
C PRO A 1027 22.39 -36.60 15.78
N SER A 1028 22.06 -37.90 15.80
CA SER A 1028 22.81 -38.89 16.57
C SER A 1028 23.16 -40.10 15.73
N ALA A 1029 24.14 -40.90 16.14
CA ALA A 1029 24.44 -42.16 15.47
C ALA A 1029 23.24 -43.14 15.48
N ALA A 1030 22.28 -42.97 16.39
CA ALA A 1030 21.06 -43.75 16.47
C ALA A 1030 19.94 -43.23 15.55
N ASP A 1031 19.98 -41.93 15.20
CA ASP A 1031 19.06 -41.30 14.25
C ASP A 1031 19.79 -40.26 13.38
N PRO A 1032 20.37 -40.71 12.24
CA PRO A 1032 21.12 -39.86 11.34
C PRO A 1032 20.24 -39.14 10.30
N ARG A 1033 18.91 -39.27 10.38
CA ARG A 1033 17.99 -38.63 9.41
C ARG A 1033 18.19 -37.12 9.42
N PRO A 1034 17.94 -36.38 8.33
CA PRO A 1034 17.92 -34.92 8.38
C PRO A 1034 16.67 -34.41 9.11
N SER A 1035 16.73 -33.20 9.63
CA SER A 1035 15.59 -32.46 10.17
C SER A 1035 14.78 -31.81 9.05
N ALA A 1036 13.52 -31.46 9.35
CA ALA A 1036 12.65 -30.76 8.41
C ALA A 1036 13.27 -29.45 7.86
N VAL A 1037 13.95 -28.69 8.71
CA VAL A 1037 14.60 -27.43 8.32
C VAL A 1037 15.79 -27.68 7.38
N GLU A 1038 16.57 -28.73 7.62
CA GLU A 1038 17.71 -29.09 6.78
C GLU A 1038 17.26 -29.49 5.36
N VAL A 1039 16.22 -30.34 5.23
CA VAL A 1039 15.72 -30.76 3.91
C VAL A 1039 15.06 -29.61 3.13
N ILE A 1040 14.40 -28.67 3.82
CA ILE A 1040 13.84 -27.47 3.21
C ILE A 1040 14.97 -26.58 2.67
N LYS A 1041 16.00 -26.31 3.48
CA LYS A 1041 17.16 -25.49 3.06
C LYS A 1041 18.00 -26.16 1.97
N ALA A 1042 17.98 -27.48 1.88
CA ALA A 1042 18.62 -28.24 0.81
C ALA A 1042 17.85 -28.19 -0.54
N GLY A 1043 16.64 -27.61 -0.57
CA GLY A 1043 15.82 -27.56 -1.78
C GLY A 1043 15.13 -28.89 -2.12
N GLU A 1044 15.03 -29.82 -1.17
CA GLU A 1044 14.39 -31.14 -1.39
C GLU A 1044 12.86 -31.12 -1.24
N VAL A 1045 12.28 -29.98 -0.82
CA VAL A 1045 10.85 -29.80 -0.56
C VAL A 1045 10.28 -28.74 -1.49
N ASN A 1046 9.13 -29.02 -2.12
CA ASN A 1046 8.45 -28.13 -3.05
C ASN A 1046 7.20 -27.47 -2.44
N MET A 1047 6.67 -28.01 -1.34
CA MET A 1047 5.54 -27.43 -0.61
C MET A 1047 5.56 -27.88 0.86
N VAL A 1048 5.17 -26.99 1.76
CA VAL A 1048 5.05 -27.24 3.21
C VAL A 1048 3.59 -27.12 3.63
N ILE A 1049 3.10 -28.09 4.39
CA ILE A 1049 1.82 -28.04 5.11
C ILE A 1049 2.13 -28.10 6.61
N ASN A 1050 1.99 -26.98 7.31
CA ASN A 1050 2.28 -26.86 8.73
C ASN A 1050 1.18 -26.15 9.52
N THR A 1051 0.32 -26.91 10.22
CA THR A 1051 -0.69 -26.30 11.10
C THR A 1051 -0.10 -26.03 12.50
N PRO A 1052 -0.28 -24.81 13.06
CA PRO A 1052 0.36 -24.41 14.31
C PRO A 1052 -0.26 -25.09 15.54
N TYR A 1053 0.55 -25.29 16.58
CA TYR A 1053 0.10 -25.70 17.92
C TYR A 1053 -0.13 -24.43 18.75
N GLY A 1054 -1.33 -24.23 19.28
CA GLY A 1054 -1.83 -22.96 19.86
C GLY A 1054 -1.17 -22.43 21.14
N ASN A 1055 0.11 -22.71 21.42
CA ASN A 1055 0.86 -22.06 22.50
C ASN A 1055 2.18 -21.47 21.98
N SER A 1056 2.35 -20.16 22.16
CA SER A 1056 3.54 -19.36 21.86
C SER A 1056 4.64 -19.56 22.94
N GLY A 1057 5.12 -20.80 23.09
CA GLY A 1057 6.21 -21.13 24.00
C GLY A 1057 7.58 -21.21 23.30
N PRO A 1058 8.71 -21.12 24.02
CA PRO A 1058 10.08 -21.06 23.46
C PRO A 1058 10.61 -22.38 22.86
N ARG A 1059 9.75 -23.32 22.46
CA ARG A 1059 10.11 -24.62 21.86
C ARG A 1059 9.11 -25.04 20.78
N VAL A 1060 9.10 -24.36 19.63
CA VAL A 1060 8.15 -24.73 18.55
C VAL A 1060 8.89 -24.79 17.21
N ASP A 1061 9.34 -25.98 16.83
CA ASP A 1061 9.93 -26.25 15.49
C ASP A 1061 9.08 -25.73 14.33
N GLY A 1062 7.77 -25.58 14.52
CA GLY A 1062 6.88 -25.00 13.52
C GLY A 1062 7.32 -23.59 13.10
N TYR A 1063 7.82 -22.77 14.03
CA TYR A 1063 8.37 -21.44 13.70
C TYR A 1063 9.57 -21.55 12.74
N GLU A 1064 10.51 -22.44 13.06
CA GLU A 1064 11.72 -22.65 12.24
C GLU A 1064 11.38 -23.23 10.87
N ILE A 1065 10.42 -24.16 10.80
CA ILE A 1065 9.93 -24.76 9.56
C ILE A 1065 9.32 -23.70 8.64
N ARG A 1066 8.40 -22.86 9.14
CA ARG A 1066 7.75 -21.81 8.35
C ARG A 1066 8.76 -20.76 7.89
N SER A 1067 9.64 -20.33 8.79
CA SER A 1067 10.71 -19.38 8.49
C SER A 1067 11.64 -19.90 7.39
N ALA A 1068 12.00 -21.19 7.44
CA ALA A 1068 12.79 -21.84 6.40
C ALA A 1068 12.05 -21.89 5.06
N ALA A 1069 10.77 -22.25 5.04
CA ALA A 1069 9.96 -22.29 3.82
C ALA A 1069 9.88 -20.92 3.13
N VAL A 1070 9.57 -19.86 3.90
CA VAL A 1070 9.54 -18.47 3.41
C VAL A 1070 10.91 -18.06 2.87
N SER A 1071 11.99 -18.39 3.57
CA SER A 1071 13.35 -18.04 3.13
C SER A 1071 13.78 -18.71 1.82
N MET A 1072 13.22 -19.88 1.51
CA MET A 1072 13.51 -20.66 0.30
C MET A 1072 12.46 -20.44 -0.80
N ASN A 1073 11.51 -19.53 -0.59
CA ASN A 1073 10.39 -19.27 -1.50
C ASN A 1073 9.56 -20.53 -1.82
N ILE A 1074 9.36 -21.38 -0.81
CA ILE A 1074 8.54 -22.61 -0.91
C ILE A 1074 7.13 -22.30 -0.39
N PRO A 1075 6.06 -22.62 -1.16
CA PRO A 1075 4.68 -22.46 -0.70
C PRO A 1075 4.45 -23.13 0.66
N CYS A 1076 3.96 -22.36 1.63
CA CYS A 1076 3.75 -22.80 3.00
C CYS A 1076 2.29 -22.59 3.41
N VAL A 1077 1.55 -23.67 3.54
CA VAL A 1077 0.13 -23.67 3.91
C VAL A 1077 -0.03 -23.98 5.40
N THR A 1078 -0.73 -23.11 6.13
CA THR A 1078 -0.84 -23.19 7.59
C THR A 1078 -2.21 -23.62 8.11
N THR A 1079 -3.18 -23.86 7.23
CA THR A 1079 -4.57 -24.23 7.58
C THR A 1079 -5.02 -25.50 6.86
N VAL A 1080 -6.03 -26.19 7.41
CA VAL A 1080 -6.60 -27.41 6.82
C VAL A 1080 -7.34 -27.11 5.52
N GLN A 1081 -8.12 -26.03 5.54
CA GLN A 1081 -8.92 -25.54 4.43
C GLN A 1081 -8.02 -25.06 3.30
N GLY A 1082 -6.98 -24.27 3.61
CA GLY A 1082 -5.96 -23.87 2.66
C GLY A 1082 -5.26 -25.06 2.01
N ALA A 1083 -4.99 -26.13 2.77
CA ALA A 1083 -4.39 -27.35 2.20
C ALA A 1083 -5.35 -28.04 1.22
N SER A 1084 -6.65 -28.06 1.53
CA SER A 1084 -7.68 -28.62 0.65
C SER A 1084 -7.87 -27.78 -0.62
N ALA A 1085 -7.79 -26.45 -0.51
CA ALA A 1085 -7.84 -25.54 -1.65
C ALA A 1085 -6.60 -25.68 -2.54
N ALA A 1086 -5.40 -25.74 -1.94
CA ALA A 1086 -4.16 -25.95 -2.66
C ALA A 1086 -4.15 -27.26 -3.46
N VAL A 1087 -4.67 -28.36 -2.90
CA VAL A 1087 -4.81 -29.62 -3.65
C VAL A 1087 -5.69 -29.46 -4.89
N GLN A 1088 -6.83 -28.78 -4.79
CA GLN A 1088 -7.70 -28.52 -5.95
C GLN A 1088 -7.00 -27.64 -7.00
N GLY A 1089 -6.24 -26.64 -6.57
CA GLY A 1089 -5.41 -25.82 -7.45
C GLY A 1089 -4.32 -26.61 -8.17
N ILE A 1090 -3.65 -27.53 -7.47
CA ILE A 1090 -2.65 -28.45 -8.04
C ILE A 1090 -3.28 -29.36 -9.07
N GLU A 1091 -4.47 -29.92 -8.80
CA GLU A 1091 -5.21 -30.73 -9.76
C GLU A 1091 -5.54 -29.95 -11.04
N ALA A 1092 -5.99 -28.69 -10.91
CA ALA A 1092 -6.21 -27.82 -12.07
C ALA A 1092 -4.92 -27.57 -12.85
N GLY A 1093 -3.81 -27.33 -12.16
CA GLY A 1093 -2.48 -27.19 -12.76
C GLY A 1093 -2.06 -28.43 -13.56
N ILE A 1094 -2.27 -29.63 -13.02
CA ILE A 1094 -1.95 -30.91 -13.68
C ILE A 1094 -2.83 -31.17 -14.90
N ARG A 1095 -4.11 -30.78 -14.87
CA ARG A 1095 -5.01 -30.90 -16.04
C ARG A 1095 -4.56 -30.04 -17.22
N GLY A 1096 -3.89 -28.92 -16.95
CA GLY A 1096 -3.32 -28.03 -17.96
C GLY A 1096 -4.34 -27.20 -18.74
N ASP A 1097 -5.56 -27.05 -18.22
CA ASP A 1097 -6.70 -26.38 -18.87
C ASP A 1097 -6.93 -24.93 -18.39
N ILE A 1098 -6.00 -24.37 -17.60
CA ILE A 1098 -6.09 -23.00 -17.07
C ILE A 1098 -6.00 -21.97 -18.22
N GLY A 1099 -7.11 -21.31 -18.54
CA GLY A 1099 -7.23 -20.29 -19.59
C GLY A 1099 -7.06 -18.86 -19.09
N VAL A 1100 -7.41 -17.89 -19.94
CA VAL A 1100 -7.52 -16.46 -19.61
C VAL A 1100 -8.86 -15.91 -20.08
N MET A 1101 -9.44 -14.98 -19.32
CA MET A 1101 -10.71 -14.33 -19.67
C MET A 1101 -10.67 -12.84 -19.32
N SER A 1102 -11.19 -12.00 -20.21
CA SER A 1102 -11.33 -10.57 -19.90
C SER A 1102 -12.59 -10.28 -19.08
N LEU A 1103 -12.56 -9.22 -18.27
CA LEU A 1103 -13.72 -8.77 -17.49
C LEU A 1103 -14.89 -8.38 -18.39
N GLN A 1104 -14.65 -7.79 -19.56
CA GLN A 1104 -15.71 -7.41 -20.50
C GLN A 1104 -16.47 -8.65 -20.99
N GLU A 1105 -15.77 -9.76 -21.26
CA GLU A 1105 -16.40 -11.04 -21.62
C GLU A 1105 -17.18 -11.63 -20.46
N LEU A 1106 -16.55 -11.71 -19.29
CA LEU A 1106 -17.17 -12.17 -18.05
C LEU A 1106 -18.47 -11.39 -17.75
N HIS A 1107 -18.40 -10.06 -17.79
CA HIS A 1107 -19.52 -9.17 -17.46
C HIS A 1107 -20.62 -9.26 -18.50
N SER A 1108 -20.29 -9.49 -19.77
CA SER A 1108 -21.27 -9.76 -20.83
C SER A 1108 -22.01 -11.08 -20.61
N GLU A 1109 -21.32 -12.14 -20.16
CA GLU A 1109 -21.96 -13.40 -19.79
C GLU A 1109 -22.87 -13.26 -18.57
N LEU A 1110 -22.48 -12.45 -17.59
CA LEU A 1110 -23.31 -12.16 -16.42
C LEU A 1110 -24.54 -11.30 -16.77
N GLY A 1111 -24.36 -10.28 -17.63
CA GLY A 1111 -25.41 -9.37 -18.04
C GLY A 1111 -26.49 -10.03 -18.92
N SER A 1112 -26.08 -10.83 -19.92
CA SER A 1112 -27.00 -11.55 -20.82
C SER A 1112 -27.86 -12.61 -20.13
N ARG A 1113 -27.46 -13.07 -18.94
CA ARG A 1113 -28.23 -14.00 -18.11
C ARG A 1113 -29.17 -13.31 -17.13
N ARG A 1114 -29.00 -12.00 -16.91
CA ARG A 1114 -29.83 -11.14 -16.04
C ARG A 1114 -30.92 -10.39 -16.80
N SER A 1115 -30.79 -10.26 -18.13
CA SER A 1115 -31.85 -9.83 -19.07
C SER A 1115 -32.76 -10.99 -19.45
#